data_AF-A0A7Y6IGU6-F1
#
_entry.id   AF-A0A7Y6IGU6-F1
#
_cell.length_a   1.000
_cell.length_b   1.000
_cell.length_c   1.000
_cell.angle_alpha   90.00
_cell.angle_beta   90.00
_cell.angle_gamma   90.00
#
_symmetry.space_group_name_H-M   'P 1'
#
loop_
_entity.id
_entity.type
_entity.pdbx_description
1 polymer ?
#
loop_
_entity_poly.entity_id
_entity_poly.type
_entity_poly.pdbx_seq_one_letter_code
_entity_poly.pdbx_strand_id
1 'polypeptide(L)'
;MNTDSPMDARRISVAMAKDPQLSLPERLKVADGLVLADMGDGGLLVEGTPTPQLFGGRHVPFTRRLLQALDGERTHAEVAALLGLPDSRTVETALALLYSCGVLECGGDPGGVDLLRQTSVPRHVVTYLSRNVSSTRNRPSGVRAALGLATTPTLVLGRPSALRSALAGALTADGVASVAERGLDEAGEPAPSSIAVVLDDGTMDLDGLVPFDDRVRAGSGRWFLVSLTGTQARISPVFENGWSGCLHCYRAQQSLPRTRAAAELPPWRSDLLAGLLGNQVCRLASGVQELHGESAVTVLDFETWTCEEEMFVQLPGCSMCLPGTKPLEEDDLAVVAFEQEVTQPPRRYIANSTHQKHYSMANVELAFLDRVRDWPVAESADPDLLALLHHSFGVREVLSGSPDRPPARRRWAPTGGNLGSPTAFLLPAAGNGLALDPVVHVYDGVTNTLLRGLTDVGAEHIGEVVSLPGAPLDALVVLTGDAFKLMEKYHNFGYKIVNEDGGVATWQLARLAQDMGVTVTAADTWNDGLLTDLLDVDPRQTPITAVLALGRGERDAAGLEAARRAADATGLGGRAVSSGDAAPARAGAPFRVREIVKELIERSHAPGHGGTCFTEDPVGSSGPGIPVPPAGPPVVEPMEFLNRRQSTRFFGTDGISQEAMAGVLRAPAAARQALATGPLVPGIRLLAAVYAVEGLAPGLYEARPDGSALHPLAELPPAREWLLQDEFADGALITVVTCDLPQVARAGSHAHRLVLHQAGVAAHSMWLAAGELGLVGSIFGGLVPWGVPLPEFRPGGRHSPLLGFACGTPLGDAAGKWGMAGG
;
A
#
# COMPACT_ATOMS: atom_id res chain seq x y z
N MET A 1 17.36 -2.10 -16.28
CA MET A 1 17.40 -0.66 -16.62
C MET A 1 16.53 -0.48 -17.86
N ASN A 2 15.25 -0.19 -17.67
CA ASN A 2 14.30 0.13 -18.74
C ASN A 2 14.06 1.64 -18.64
N THR A 3 14.82 2.45 -19.37
CA THR A 3 14.73 3.93 -19.36
C THR A 3 13.97 4.50 -20.55
N ASP A 4 13.48 3.68 -21.47
CA ASP A 4 12.95 4.15 -22.75
C ASP A 4 11.43 4.22 -22.77
N SER A 5 10.86 5.05 -21.89
CA SER A 5 9.45 5.43 -22.02
C SER A 5 9.34 6.95 -22.17
N PRO A 6 9.02 7.45 -23.39
CA PRO A 6 8.96 8.89 -23.63
C PRO A 6 7.81 9.53 -22.84
N MET A 7 8.15 10.49 -21.98
CA MET A 7 7.18 11.35 -21.30
C MET A 7 6.70 12.47 -22.24
N ASP A 8 5.38 12.67 -22.32
CA ASP A 8 4.75 13.73 -23.13
C ASP A 8 4.37 14.94 -22.27
N ALA A 9 4.86 16.13 -22.66
CA ALA A 9 4.62 17.40 -21.98
C ALA A 9 3.14 17.77 -21.81
N ARG A 10 2.32 17.51 -22.84
CA ARG A 10 0.89 17.88 -22.79
C ARG A 10 0.13 17.06 -21.75
N ARG A 11 0.48 15.77 -21.63
CA ARG A 11 -0.14 14.85 -20.67
C ARG A 11 0.15 15.25 -19.24
N ILE A 12 1.41 15.57 -18.95
CA ILE A 12 1.83 16.01 -17.61
C ILE A 12 1.16 17.34 -17.27
N SER A 13 1.07 18.28 -18.22
CA SER A 13 0.39 19.55 -18.01
C SER A 13 -1.10 19.38 -17.67
N VAL A 14 -1.81 18.47 -18.34
CA VAL A 14 -3.22 18.16 -18.01
C VAL A 14 -3.36 17.47 -16.66
N ALA A 15 -2.43 16.56 -16.31
CA ALA A 15 -2.43 15.90 -15.00
C ALA A 15 -2.19 16.90 -13.86
N MET A 16 -1.16 17.75 -13.97
CA MET A 16 -0.86 18.80 -13.00
C MET A 16 -1.99 19.83 -12.83
N ALA A 17 -2.75 20.12 -13.88
CA ALA A 17 -3.89 21.03 -13.79
C ALA A 17 -5.10 20.44 -13.03
N LYS A 18 -5.14 19.11 -12.86
CA LYS A 18 -6.29 18.38 -12.28
C LYS A 18 -6.00 17.71 -10.95
N ASP A 19 -4.74 17.38 -10.70
CA ASP A 19 -4.28 16.69 -9.52
C ASP A 19 -4.00 17.72 -8.41
N PRO A 20 -4.77 17.71 -7.30
CA PRO A 20 -4.60 18.65 -6.19
C PRO A 20 -3.19 18.62 -5.57
N GLN A 21 -2.49 17.50 -5.71
CA GLN A 21 -1.16 17.26 -5.14
C GLN A 21 -0.03 17.69 -6.09
N LEU A 22 -0.34 18.05 -7.35
CA LEU A 22 0.63 18.42 -8.40
C LEU A 22 0.41 19.85 -8.93
N SER A 23 0.43 20.85 -8.07
CA SER A 23 0.38 22.25 -8.53
C SER A 23 1.71 22.72 -9.12
N LEU A 24 1.63 23.43 -10.25
CA LEU A 24 2.80 24.09 -10.87
C LEU A 24 3.04 25.45 -10.19
N PRO A 25 4.19 25.68 -9.53
CA PRO A 25 4.49 26.97 -8.91
C PRO A 25 4.52 28.11 -9.92
N GLU A 26 4.01 29.29 -9.55
CA GLU A 26 3.93 30.46 -10.44
C GLU A 26 5.31 31.00 -10.86
N ARG A 27 6.31 30.85 -9.98
CA ARG A 27 7.69 31.29 -10.21
C ARG A 27 8.62 30.09 -10.05
N LEU A 28 9.40 29.82 -11.09
CA LEU A 28 10.27 28.65 -11.18
C LEU A 28 11.68 29.05 -11.57
N LYS A 29 12.67 28.31 -11.05
CA LYS A 29 14.06 28.38 -11.50
C LYS A 29 14.61 27.01 -11.84
N VAL A 30 15.70 26.98 -12.60
CA VAL A 30 16.49 25.76 -12.79
C VAL A 30 17.09 25.35 -11.45
N ALA A 31 16.96 24.06 -11.08
CA ALA A 31 17.56 23.54 -9.87
C ALA A 31 19.10 23.68 -9.93
N ASP A 32 19.71 24.09 -8.82
CA ASP A 32 21.15 24.30 -8.75
C ASP A 32 21.88 22.94 -8.81
N GLY A 33 23.10 22.92 -9.36
CA GLY A 33 23.95 21.72 -9.35
C GLY A 33 23.62 20.67 -10.41
N LEU A 34 22.68 20.96 -11.31
CA LEU A 34 22.44 20.19 -12.52
C LEU A 34 23.54 20.45 -13.57
N VAL A 35 23.87 19.41 -14.34
CA VAL A 35 24.81 19.49 -15.46
C VAL A 35 24.01 19.41 -16.76
N LEU A 36 24.12 20.44 -17.59
CA LEU A 36 23.46 20.51 -18.90
C LEU A 36 24.51 20.30 -19.99
N ALA A 37 24.38 19.24 -20.78
CA ALA A 37 25.34 18.87 -21.81
C ALA A 37 24.68 18.73 -23.18
N ASP A 38 25.34 19.24 -24.21
CA ASP A 38 24.89 19.11 -25.59
C ASP A 38 25.35 17.76 -26.16
N MET A 39 24.41 17.03 -26.77
CA MET A 39 24.69 15.75 -27.41
C MET A 39 24.99 15.98 -28.90
N GLY A 40 25.85 15.14 -29.48
CA GLY A 40 26.32 15.28 -30.86
C GLY A 40 25.22 15.19 -31.93
N ASP A 41 24.06 14.66 -31.59
CA ASP A 41 22.85 14.55 -32.41
C ASP A 41 21.89 15.75 -32.26
N GLY A 42 22.27 16.78 -31.50
CA GLY A 42 21.45 17.94 -31.21
C GLY A 42 20.54 17.79 -29.98
N GLY A 43 20.64 16.68 -29.25
CA GLY A 43 19.97 16.48 -27.96
C GLY A 43 20.54 17.37 -26.82
N LEU A 44 19.78 17.44 -25.73
CA LEU A 44 20.19 18.06 -24.47
C LEU A 44 20.07 17.03 -23.34
N LEU A 45 21.21 16.67 -22.77
CA LEU A 45 21.31 15.82 -21.59
C LEU A 45 21.29 16.69 -20.32
N VAL A 46 20.43 16.34 -19.38
CA VAL A 46 20.41 16.92 -18.03
C VAL A 46 20.78 15.84 -17.03
N GLU A 47 21.95 16.00 -16.42
CA GLU A 47 22.50 15.10 -15.42
C GLU A 47 22.34 15.68 -14.02
N GLY A 48 22.01 14.82 -13.08
CA GLY A 48 21.89 15.16 -11.66
C GLY A 48 20.49 15.31 -11.09
N THR A 49 19.47 15.18 -11.91
CA THR A 49 18.12 14.82 -11.48
C THR A 49 18.10 13.37 -10.92
N PRO A 50 17.03 12.94 -10.20
CA PRO A 50 16.93 11.57 -9.68
C PRO A 50 17.10 10.48 -10.75
N THR A 51 16.70 10.78 -11.98
CA THR A 51 16.99 9.98 -13.16
C THR A 51 17.51 10.93 -14.25
N PRO A 52 18.64 10.62 -14.92
CA PRO A 52 19.14 11.45 -16.03
C PRO A 52 18.06 11.67 -17.10
N GLN A 53 18.00 12.87 -17.67
CA GLN A 53 16.97 13.25 -18.64
C GLN A 53 17.61 13.59 -19.98
N LEU A 54 17.16 12.94 -21.05
CA LEU A 54 17.56 13.27 -22.42
C LEU A 54 16.40 13.92 -23.17
N PHE A 55 16.55 15.20 -23.51
CA PHE A 55 15.60 15.92 -24.34
C PHE A 55 16.05 15.89 -25.80
N GLY A 56 15.21 15.37 -26.69
CA GLY A 56 15.48 15.24 -28.11
C GLY A 56 14.48 16.01 -28.99
N GLY A 57 14.84 16.14 -30.27
CA GLY A 57 13.96 16.66 -31.31
C GLY A 57 13.97 18.19 -31.48
N ARG A 58 13.08 18.68 -32.36
CA ARG A 58 13.06 20.08 -32.83
C ARG A 58 12.83 21.13 -31.73
N HIS A 59 12.42 20.72 -30.54
CA HIS A 59 12.08 21.61 -29.43
C HIS A 59 13.25 21.92 -28.50
N VAL A 60 14.40 21.22 -28.62
CA VAL A 60 15.59 21.46 -27.77
C VAL A 60 16.08 22.92 -27.78
N PRO A 61 16.15 23.64 -28.92
CA PRO A 61 16.53 25.05 -28.92
C PRO A 61 15.58 25.94 -28.10
N PHE A 62 14.28 25.63 -28.11
CA PHE A 62 13.28 26.32 -27.29
C PHE A 62 13.50 26.01 -25.81
N THR A 63 13.71 24.74 -25.45
CA THR A 63 14.01 24.32 -24.07
C THR A 63 15.24 25.05 -23.51
N ARG A 64 16.33 25.18 -24.27
CA ARG A 64 17.52 25.92 -23.82
C ARG A 64 17.21 27.38 -23.50
N ARG A 65 16.51 28.08 -24.40
CA ARG A 65 16.10 29.48 -24.20
C ARG A 65 15.18 29.62 -22.99
N LEU A 66 14.26 28.67 -22.81
CA LEU A 66 13.37 28.63 -21.66
C LEU A 66 14.16 28.48 -20.36
N LEU A 67 15.07 27.51 -20.25
CA LEU A 67 15.90 27.29 -19.05
C LEU A 67 16.71 28.54 -18.68
N GLN A 68 17.23 29.29 -19.66
CA GLN A 68 17.96 30.55 -19.43
C GLN A 68 17.08 31.68 -18.88
N ALA A 69 15.76 31.64 -19.11
CA ALA A 69 14.82 32.65 -18.64
C ALA A 69 14.30 32.40 -17.20
N LEU A 70 14.57 31.21 -16.64
CA LEU A 70 14.04 30.75 -15.36
C LEU A 70 15.04 31.01 -14.22
N ASP A 71 14.99 32.21 -13.67
CA ASP A 71 15.76 32.65 -12.49
C ASP A 71 14.97 32.59 -11.17
N GLY A 72 13.68 32.25 -11.23
CA GLY A 72 12.80 32.18 -10.08
C GLY A 72 12.20 33.52 -9.67
N GLU A 73 12.47 34.60 -10.41
CA GLU A 73 11.89 35.92 -10.14
C GLU A 73 10.73 36.23 -11.07
N ARG A 74 10.59 35.56 -12.22
CA ARG A 74 9.54 35.84 -13.20
C ARG A 74 8.37 34.86 -13.11
N THR A 75 7.18 35.37 -13.36
CA THR A 75 5.95 34.60 -13.57
C THR A 75 5.93 33.92 -14.95
N HIS A 76 5.06 32.93 -15.14
CA HIS A 76 4.89 32.27 -16.45
C HIS A 76 4.60 33.26 -17.59
N ALA A 77 3.80 34.29 -17.33
CA ALA A 77 3.45 35.32 -18.31
C ALA A 77 4.65 36.21 -18.68
N GLU A 78 5.47 36.60 -17.70
CA GLU A 78 6.67 37.39 -17.93
C GLU A 78 7.74 36.59 -18.71
N VAL A 79 7.88 35.29 -18.43
CA VAL A 79 8.74 34.39 -19.20
C VAL A 79 8.26 34.25 -20.64
N ALA A 80 6.95 34.10 -20.86
CA ALA A 80 6.38 34.03 -22.20
C ALA A 80 6.64 35.31 -23.01
N ALA A 81 6.45 36.48 -22.38
CA ALA A 81 6.75 37.77 -22.98
C ALA A 81 8.23 37.90 -23.35
N LEU A 82 9.15 37.48 -22.46
CA LEU A 82 10.59 37.49 -22.71
C LEU A 82 11.00 36.58 -23.89
N LEU A 83 10.30 35.46 -24.08
CA LEU A 83 10.55 34.53 -25.18
C LEU A 83 9.89 34.94 -26.51
N GLY A 84 9.08 36.00 -26.50
CA GLY A 84 8.34 36.49 -27.68
C GLY A 84 7.11 35.63 -28.02
N LEU A 85 6.49 35.00 -27.02
CA LEU A 85 5.30 34.16 -27.19
C LEU A 85 4.01 34.99 -26.95
N PRO A 86 2.92 34.67 -27.66
CA PRO A 86 1.65 35.42 -27.55
C PRO A 86 0.88 35.14 -26.25
N ASP A 87 1.09 33.97 -25.63
CA ASP A 87 0.46 33.57 -24.37
C ASP A 87 1.38 32.65 -23.53
N SER A 88 0.99 32.44 -22.26
CA SER A 88 1.74 31.60 -21.31
C SER A 88 1.51 30.10 -21.47
N ARG A 89 0.53 29.64 -22.27
CA ARG A 89 0.13 28.21 -22.29
C ARG A 89 1.24 27.30 -22.78
N THR A 90 1.96 27.75 -23.81
CA THR A 90 3.11 27.01 -24.36
C THR A 90 4.23 26.89 -23.32
N VAL A 91 4.46 27.96 -22.55
CA VAL A 91 5.43 27.99 -21.45
C VAL A 91 4.97 27.07 -20.32
N GLU A 92 3.73 27.17 -19.86
CA GLU A 92 3.16 26.34 -18.81
C GLU A 92 3.25 24.83 -19.13
N THR A 93 2.96 24.44 -20.37
CA THR A 93 3.10 23.03 -20.79
C THR A 93 4.55 22.55 -20.72
N ALA A 94 5.50 23.38 -21.17
CA ALA A 94 6.93 23.04 -21.11
C ALA A 94 7.45 23.03 -19.66
N LEU A 95 7.00 23.98 -18.83
CA LEU A 95 7.36 24.05 -17.42
C LEU A 95 6.80 22.87 -16.63
N ALA A 96 5.58 22.41 -16.92
CA ALA A 96 5.01 21.21 -16.29
C ALA A 96 5.89 19.98 -16.52
N LEU A 97 6.35 19.75 -17.77
CA LEU A 97 7.28 18.67 -18.09
C LEU A 97 8.63 18.82 -17.38
N LEU A 98 9.26 20.00 -17.50
CA LEU A 98 10.58 20.23 -16.90
C LEU A 98 10.53 20.14 -15.37
N TYR A 99 9.44 20.63 -14.77
CA TYR A 99 9.17 20.47 -13.36
C TYR A 99 9.05 18.99 -13.01
N SER A 100 8.18 18.20 -13.66
CA SER A 100 8.05 16.76 -13.37
C SER A 100 9.34 15.96 -13.58
N CYS A 101 10.16 16.34 -14.55
CA CYS A 101 11.49 15.75 -14.79
C CYS A 101 12.52 16.09 -13.70
N GLY A 102 12.16 16.95 -12.75
CA GLY A 102 13.01 17.37 -11.63
C GLY A 102 14.05 18.43 -11.99
N VAL A 103 13.93 19.05 -13.17
CA VAL A 103 14.86 20.09 -13.66
C VAL A 103 14.61 21.43 -12.97
N LEU A 104 13.39 21.66 -12.49
CA LEU A 104 12.96 22.93 -11.90
C LEU A 104 12.59 22.80 -10.43
N GLU A 105 12.83 23.88 -9.68
CA GLU A 105 12.35 24.08 -8.31
C GLU A 105 11.60 25.41 -8.16
N CYS A 106 10.90 25.60 -7.03
CA CYS A 106 10.18 26.84 -6.77
C CYS A 106 11.17 28.02 -6.61
N GLY A 107 10.88 29.10 -7.32
CA GLY A 107 11.52 30.40 -7.14
C GLY A 107 10.75 31.32 -6.19
N GLY A 108 11.17 32.57 -6.10
CA GLY A 108 10.37 33.64 -5.49
C GLY A 108 10.30 33.62 -3.97
N ASP A 109 11.42 33.35 -3.29
CA ASP A 109 11.49 33.34 -1.81
C ASP A 109 12.60 34.26 -1.24
N PRO A 110 12.51 35.60 -1.39
CA PRO A 110 13.51 36.51 -0.88
C PRO A 110 13.69 36.41 0.64
N GLY A 111 12.59 36.24 1.38
CA GLY A 111 12.63 36.08 2.84
C GLY A 111 13.38 34.83 3.28
N GLY A 112 13.19 33.70 2.59
CA GLY A 112 13.97 32.48 2.84
C GLY A 112 15.45 32.65 2.51
N VAL A 113 15.78 33.36 1.43
CA VAL A 113 17.19 33.66 1.06
C VAL A 113 17.86 34.53 2.13
N ASP A 114 17.17 35.56 2.62
CA ASP A 114 17.70 36.45 3.66
C ASP A 114 17.86 35.75 5.01
N LEU A 115 16.94 34.84 5.36
CA LEU A 115 17.09 33.98 6.53
C LEU A 115 18.28 33.01 6.35
N LEU A 116 18.44 32.41 5.17
CA LEU A 116 19.52 31.46 4.90
C LEU A 116 20.90 32.11 5.03
N ARG A 117 21.04 33.38 4.62
CA ARG A 117 22.26 34.18 4.81
C ARG A 117 22.68 34.37 6.27
N GLN A 118 21.75 34.18 7.21
CA GLN A 118 22.00 34.25 8.66
C GLN A 118 22.39 32.89 9.26
N THR A 119 22.41 31.83 8.47
CA THR A 119 22.79 30.48 8.90
C THR A 119 24.23 30.14 8.50
N SER A 120 24.77 29.04 9.01
CA SER A 120 26.09 28.51 8.65
C SER A 120 26.08 27.53 7.47
N VAL A 121 24.93 27.30 6.81
CA VAL A 121 24.81 26.30 5.74
C VAL A 121 25.68 26.69 4.54
N PRO A 122 26.68 25.86 4.16
CA PRO A 122 27.54 26.18 3.03
C PRO A 122 26.79 26.17 1.71
N ARG A 123 27.24 27.02 0.77
CA ARG A 123 26.65 27.10 -0.58
C ARG A 123 26.59 25.75 -1.29
N HIS A 124 27.62 24.91 -1.16
CA HIS A 124 27.65 23.61 -1.84
C HIS A 124 26.59 22.64 -1.29
N VAL A 125 26.24 22.72 0.00
CA VAL A 125 25.13 21.97 0.60
C VAL A 125 23.79 22.45 0.05
N VAL A 126 23.59 23.78 -0.06
CA VAL A 126 22.38 24.34 -0.69
C VAL A 126 22.23 23.86 -2.13
N THR A 127 23.32 23.82 -2.89
CA THR A 127 23.36 23.29 -4.26
C THR A 127 23.01 21.79 -4.29
N TYR A 128 23.54 20.98 -3.38
CA TYR A 128 23.18 19.58 -3.26
C TYR A 128 21.68 19.41 -2.94
N LEU A 129 21.14 20.20 -2.02
CA LEU A 129 19.74 20.14 -1.63
C LEU A 129 18.81 20.58 -2.78
N SER A 130 19.18 21.63 -3.50
CA SER A 130 18.43 22.10 -4.69
C SER A 130 18.41 21.03 -5.78
N ARG A 131 19.56 20.42 -6.09
CA ARG A 131 19.67 19.32 -7.05
C ARG A 131 18.73 18.15 -6.75
N ASN A 132 18.48 17.88 -5.48
CA ASN A 132 17.70 16.72 -5.04
C ASN A 132 16.25 17.06 -4.65
N VAL A 133 15.84 18.34 -4.58
CA VAL A 133 14.54 18.75 -4.01
C VAL A 133 13.35 18.08 -4.70
N SER A 134 13.51 17.79 -6.01
CA SER A 134 12.51 17.13 -6.83
C SER A 134 12.29 15.65 -6.49
N SER A 135 13.22 15.02 -5.75
CA SER A 135 13.09 13.62 -5.30
C SER A 135 11.85 13.44 -4.42
N THR A 136 11.56 14.41 -3.54
CA THR A 136 10.40 14.34 -2.63
C THR A 136 9.37 15.43 -2.85
N ARG A 137 9.82 16.66 -3.17
CA ARG A 137 9.00 17.89 -3.13
C ARG A 137 8.32 18.16 -1.77
N ASN A 138 8.87 17.64 -0.69
CA ASN A 138 8.40 17.99 0.67
C ASN A 138 8.83 19.41 1.06
N ARG A 139 9.85 19.93 0.39
CA ARG A 139 10.24 21.34 0.40
C ARG A 139 10.09 21.92 -1.00
N PRO A 140 9.71 23.19 -1.14
CA PRO A 140 9.53 23.81 -2.45
C PRO A 140 10.85 24.15 -3.16
N SER A 141 11.95 24.32 -2.42
CA SER A 141 13.26 24.71 -2.95
C SER A 141 14.42 24.25 -2.05
N GLY A 142 15.63 24.20 -2.62
CA GLY A 142 16.87 23.96 -1.89
C GLY A 142 17.12 24.96 -0.76
N VAL A 143 16.66 26.21 -0.90
CA VAL A 143 16.72 27.24 0.16
C VAL A 143 15.88 26.82 1.37
N ARG A 144 14.63 26.40 1.14
CA ARG A 144 13.74 25.95 2.21
C ARG A 144 14.19 24.64 2.85
N ALA A 145 14.85 23.77 2.08
CA ALA A 145 15.48 22.58 2.59
C ALA A 145 16.68 22.90 3.49
N ALA A 146 17.55 23.82 3.06
CA ALA A 146 18.71 24.28 3.82
C ALA A 146 18.29 24.96 5.13
N LEU A 147 17.22 25.76 5.12
CA LEU A 147 16.65 26.32 6.35
C LEU A 147 16.14 25.22 7.30
N GLY A 148 15.54 24.14 6.76
CA GLY A 148 15.16 22.97 7.56
C GLY A 148 16.37 22.34 8.26
N LEU A 149 17.46 22.15 7.53
CA LEU A 149 18.73 21.66 8.06
C LEU A 149 19.27 22.58 9.17
N ALA A 150 19.26 23.90 8.94
CA ALA A 150 19.76 24.91 9.86
C ALA A 150 18.88 25.15 11.10
N THR A 151 17.67 24.60 11.16
CA THR A 151 16.72 24.84 12.26
C THR A 151 16.34 23.57 13.00
N THR A 152 16.77 22.40 12.54
CA THR A 152 16.50 21.12 13.21
C THR A 152 17.59 20.81 14.23
N PRO A 153 17.32 20.87 15.55
CA PRO A 153 18.34 20.58 16.56
C PRO A 153 18.80 19.13 16.45
N THR A 154 20.11 18.90 16.51
CA THR A 154 20.67 17.56 16.41
C THR A 154 21.54 17.21 17.61
N LEU A 155 21.32 16.04 18.20
CA LEU A 155 22.11 15.52 19.32
C LEU A 155 22.92 14.32 18.85
N VAL A 156 24.22 14.31 19.17
CA VAL A 156 25.07 13.12 19.00
C VAL A 156 25.43 12.61 20.39
N LEU A 157 24.80 11.51 20.78
CA LEU A 157 24.86 10.93 22.12
C LEU A 157 25.74 9.69 22.12
N GLY A 158 26.56 9.52 23.16
CA GLY A 158 27.41 8.34 23.33
C GLY A 158 28.72 8.68 24.01
N ARG A 159 29.54 7.66 24.29
CA ARG A 159 30.87 7.85 24.87
C ARG A 159 31.77 8.64 23.91
N PRO A 160 32.73 9.43 24.40
CA PRO A 160 33.71 10.10 23.53
C PRO A 160 34.43 9.10 22.64
N SER A 161 34.37 9.31 21.32
CA SER A 161 34.98 8.44 20.32
C SER A 161 35.34 9.20 19.04
N ALA A 162 36.15 8.60 18.18
CA ALA A 162 36.49 9.16 16.87
C ALA A 162 35.25 9.32 15.99
N LEU A 163 34.37 8.31 15.97
CA LEU A 163 33.10 8.35 15.24
C LEU A 163 32.19 9.49 15.71
N ARG A 164 32.07 9.69 17.04
CA ARG A 164 31.24 10.77 17.59
C ARG A 164 31.73 12.15 17.13
N SER A 165 33.03 12.38 17.24
CA SER A 165 33.69 13.62 16.81
C SER A 165 33.57 13.83 15.30
N ALA A 166 33.79 12.77 14.51
CA ALA A 166 33.70 12.82 13.05
C ALA A 166 32.27 13.14 12.58
N LEU A 167 31.25 12.52 13.18
CA LEU A 167 29.84 12.78 12.88
C LEU A 167 29.44 14.21 13.26
N ALA A 168 29.75 14.66 14.48
CA ALA A 168 29.44 16.02 14.92
C ALA A 168 30.15 17.07 14.05
N GLY A 169 31.41 16.81 13.69
CA GLY A 169 32.20 17.65 12.78
C GLY A 169 31.58 17.73 11.38
N ALA A 170 31.18 16.60 10.79
CA ALA A 170 30.53 16.54 9.49
C ALA A 170 29.19 17.31 9.49
N LEU A 171 28.33 17.07 10.48
CA LEU A 171 27.05 17.78 10.62
C LEU A 171 27.21 19.30 10.77
N THR A 172 28.21 19.72 11.56
CA THR A 172 28.53 21.14 11.74
C THR A 172 29.06 21.75 10.44
N ALA A 173 29.92 21.02 9.72
CA ALA A 173 30.45 21.45 8.43
C ALA A 173 29.35 21.59 7.37
N ASP A 174 28.30 20.76 7.43
CA ASP A 174 27.13 20.85 6.55
C ASP A 174 26.13 21.94 6.96
N GLY A 175 26.37 22.60 8.10
CA GLY A 175 25.54 23.70 8.60
C GLY A 175 24.28 23.27 9.35
N VAL A 176 24.25 22.05 9.88
CA VAL A 176 23.24 21.65 10.87
C VAL A 176 23.46 22.49 12.12
N ALA A 177 22.45 23.27 12.52
CA ALA A 177 22.59 24.11 13.72
C ALA A 177 22.38 23.29 15.01
N SER A 178 22.94 23.81 16.11
CA SER A 178 22.76 23.25 17.46
C SER A 178 23.20 21.80 17.62
N VAL A 179 24.21 21.35 16.87
CA VAL A 179 24.85 20.04 17.07
C VAL A 179 25.51 20.02 18.44
N ALA A 180 25.01 19.17 19.34
CA ALA A 180 25.60 18.97 20.66
C ALA A 180 26.12 17.55 20.81
N GLU A 181 27.39 17.43 21.18
CA GLU A 181 27.98 16.19 21.67
C GLU A 181 27.74 16.08 23.17
N ARG A 182 27.05 15.03 23.61
CA ARG A 182 26.74 14.85 25.03
C ARG A 182 26.91 13.40 25.46
N GLY A 183 27.23 13.21 26.74
CA GLY A 183 26.99 11.92 27.37
C GLY A 183 25.50 11.60 27.40
N LEU A 184 25.14 10.32 27.53
CA LEU A 184 23.73 9.93 27.62
C LEU A 184 23.04 10.57 28.84
N ASP A 185 23.74 10.62 29.97
CA ASP A 185 23.26 11.23 31.21
C ASP A 185 23.02 12.75 31.11
N GLU A 186 23.59 13.38 30.07
CA GLU A 186 23.52 14.82 29.79
C GLU A 186 22.52 15.16 28.66
N ALA A 187 21.85 14.15 28.08
CA ALA A 187 20.96 14.31 26.92
C ALA A 187 19.81 15.31 27.18
N GLY A 188 19.41 15.51 28.45
CA GLY A 188 18.35 16.43 28.84
C GLY A 188 16.98 16.09 28.22
N GLU A 189 16.10 17.08 28.15
CA GLU A 189 14.86 16.98 27.39
C GLU A 189 15.12 17.23 25.90
N PRO A 190 14.67 16.33 25.00
CA PRO A 190 14.76 16.55 23.57
C PRO A 190 13.98 17.80 23.16
N ALA A 191 14.59 18.66 22.35
CA ALA A 191 13.86 19.79 21.78
C ALA A 191 12.78 19.29 20.79
N PRO A 192 11.68 20.05 20.59
CA PRO A 192 10.69 19.72 19.58
C PRO A 192 11.34 19.49 18.21
N SER A 193 10.91 18.43 17.51
CA SER A 193 11.41 18.04 16.19
C SER A 193 12.91 17.70 16.09
N SER A 194 13.63 17.61 17.23
CA SER A 194 15.05 17.28 17.25
C SER A 194 15.33 15.87 16.69
N ILE A 195 16.54 15.68 16.17
CA ILE A 195 17.05 14.38 15.73
C ILE A 195 18.19 13.99 16.68
N ALA A 196 18.14 12.80 17.28
CA ALA A 196 19.23 12.27 18.08
C ALA A 196 19.84 11.02 17.46
N VAL A 197 21.18 10.97 17.40
CA VAL A 197 21.95 9.79 17.01
C VAL A 197 22.63 9.24 18.25
N VAL A 198 22.26 8.04 18.68
CA VAL A 198 22.89 7.37 19.82
C VAL A 198 23.92 6.38 19.30
N LEU A 199 25.18 6.56 19.69
CA LEU A 199 26.29 5.69 19.32
C LEU A 199 26.60 4.72 20.45
N ASP A 200 26.33 3.43 20.21
CA ASP A 200 26.64 2.30 21.08
C ASP A 200 27.90 1.58 20.58
N ASP A 201 28.95 1.61 21.41
CA ASP A 201 30.23 0.94 21.15
C ASP A 201 30.25 -0.53 21.62
N GLY A 202 29.10 -1.11 21.94
CA GLY A 202 28.95 -2.48 22.45
C GLY A 202 29.06 -2.59 23.96
N THR A 203 29.44 -1.50 24.66
CA THR A 203 29.52 -1.46 26.13
C THR A 203 28.33 -0.79 26.80
N MET A 204 27.44 -0.15 26.01
CA MET A 204 26.29 0.57 26.54
C MET A 204 25.25 -0.38 27.14
N ASP A 205 24.75 -0.03 28.32
CA ASP A 205 23.53 -0.62 28.87
C ASP A 205 22.31 0.01 28.20
N LEU A 206 21.59 -0.78 27.40
CA LEU A 206 20.41 -0.32 26.68
C LEU A 206 19.21 -0.08 27.61
N ASP A 207 19.20 -0.60 28.84
CA ASP A 207 18.17 -0.26 29.84
C ASP A 207 18.24 1.23 30.23
N GLY A 208 19.45 1.80 30.24
CA GLY A 208 19.66 3.23 30.50
C GLY A 208 19.05 4.16 29.45
N LEU A 209 18.71 3.64 28.26
CA LEU A 209 18.08 4.42 27.18
C LEU A 209 16.55 4.56 27.34
N VAL A 210 15.90 3.74 28.17
CA VAL A 210 14.43 3.75 28.33
C VAL A 210 13.91 5.14 28.73
N PRO A 211 14.47 5.84 29.73
CA PRO A 211 13.98 7.18 30.08
C PRO A 211 14.15 8.20 28.95
N PHE A 212 15.20 8.08 28.13
CA PHE A 212 15.40 8.97 26.98
C PHE A 212 14.34 8.69 25.90
N ASP A 213 14.10 7.42 25.63
CA ASP A 213 13.09 6.95 24.70
C ASP A 213 11.68 7.44 25.09
N ASP A 214 11.31 7.34 26.36
CA ASP A 214 10.04 7.85 26.91
C ASP A 214 9.90 9.37 26.69
N ARG A 215 10.97 10.14 26.92
CA ARG A 215 10.96 11.60 26.68
C ARG A 215 10.79 11.94 25.21
N VAL A 216 11.45 11.21 24.31
CA VAL A 216 11.29 11.43 22.86
C VAL A 216 9.85 11.12 22.43
N ARG A 217 9.26 10.03 22.93
CA ARG A 217 7.86 9.65 22.64
C ARG A 217 6.83 10.63 23.17
N ALA A 218 7.09 11.25 24.31
CA ALA A 218 6.24 12.29 24.86
C ALA A 218 6.26 13.59 24.02
N GLY A 219 7.28 13.78 23.19
CA GLY A 219 7.44 14.94 22.31
C GLY A 219 7.32 14.60 20.82
N SER A 220 7.88 15.48 19.99
CA SER A 220 7.97 15.32 18.52
C SER A 220 9.39 15.02 18.04
N GLY A 221 10.26 14.58 18.95
CA GLY A 221 11.63 14.21 18.64
C GLY A 221 11.71 12.88 17.88
N ARG A 222 12.86 12.67 17.23
CA ARG A 222 13.19 11.44 16.50
C ARG A 222 14.57 10.99 16.91
N TRP A 223 14.81 9.69 17.03
CA TRP A 223 16.14 9.20 17.31
C TRP A 223 16.40 7.83 16.71
N PHE A 224 17.67 7.50 16.50
CA PHE A 224 18.06 6.15 16.11
C PHE A 224 19.38 5.75 16.80
N LEU A 225 19.55 4.45 16.98
CA LEU A 225 20.68 3.82 17.64
C LEU A 225 21.62 3.23 16.59
N VAL A 226 22.92 3.45 16.76
CA VAL A 226 23.97 2.83 15.95
C VAL A 226 24.80 1.95 16.86
N SER A 227 24.65 0.64 16.72
CA SER A 227 25.38 -0.36 17.50
C SER A 227 26.58 -0.89 16.71
N LEU A 228 27.78 -0.73 17.25
CA LEU A 228 29.01 -1.26 16.67
C LEU A 228 29.29 -2.66 17.19
N THR A 229 29.47 -3.62 16.29
CA THR A 229 29.79 -5.01 16.63
C THR A 229 31.03 -5.46 15.84
N GLY A 230 32.21 -5.07 16.32
CA GLY A 230 33.49 -5.42 15.70
C GLY A 230 33.63 -4.90 14.27
N THR A 231 33.29 -5.73 13.28
CA THR A 231 33.40 -5.46 11.85
C THR A 231 32.11 -4.94 11.21
N GLN A 232 31.03 -4.83 11.99
CA GLN A 232 29.73 -4.40 11.51
C GLN A 232 29.21 -3.17 12.29
N ALA A 233 28.36 -2.38 11.63
CA ALA A 233 27.54 -1.36 12.25
C ALA A 233 26.06 -1.66 11.97
N ARG A 234 25.24 -1.68 13.03
CA ARG A 234 23.80 -1.92 12.94
C ARG A 234 23.07 -0.63 13.29
N ILE A 235 22.32 -0.09 12.35
CA ILE A 235 21.55 1.15 12.49
C ILE A 235 20.11 0.75 12.74
N SER A 236 19.54 1.17 13.86
CA SER A 236 18.14 0.91 14.16
C SER A 236 17.21 1.71 13.24
N PRO A 237 15.93 1.34 13.19
CA PRO A 237 14.88 2.22 12.73
C PRO A 237 14.91 3.57 13.45
N VAL A 238 14.29 4.58 12.83
CA VAL A 238 14.03 5.87 13.46
C VAL A 238 12.89 5.70 14.45
N PHE A 239 13.21 5.75 15.74
CA PHE A 239 12.24 5.74 16.82
C PHE A 239 11.60 7.12 16.96
N GLU A 240 10.27 7.13 16.94
CA GLU A 240 9.45 8.29 17.29
C GLU A 240 8.08 7.84 17.79
N ASN A 241 7.26 8.80 18.22
CA ASN A 241 5.92 8.48 18.66
C ASN A 241 5.04 8.00 17.50
N GLY A 242 4.38 6.87 17.70
CA GLY A 242 3.38 6.37 16.77
C GLY A 242 3.92 5.88 15.42
N TRP A 243 5.22 5.60 15.25
CA TRP A 243 5.76 4.98 14.02
C TRP A 243 7.06 4.18 14.26
N SER A 244 7.36 3.29 13.30
CA SER A 244 8.44 2.28 13.20
C SER A 244 8.50 1.24 14.31
N GLY A 245 8.28 1.63 15.57
CA GLY A 245 8.27 0.76 16.75
C GLY A 245 8.96 1.43 17.95
N CYS A 246 9.32 0.65 18.97
CA CYS A 246 10.00 1.17 20.15
C CYS A 246 11.32 0.49 20.50
N LEU A 247 12.10 1.11 21.40
CA LEU A 247 13.34 0.52 21.91
C LEU A 247 13.11 -0.87 22.53
N HIS A 248 11.96 -1.08 23.19
CA HIS A 248 11.60 -2.38 23.73
C HIS A 248 11.39 -3.43 22.63
N CYS A 249 10.65 -3.09 21.57
CA CYS A 249 10.50 -3.95 20.39
C CYS A 249 11.85 -4.24 19.74
N TYR A 250 12.72 -3.23 19.65
CA TYR A 250 14.06 -3.36 19.06
C TYR A 250 14.91 -4.35 19.86
N ARG A 251 14.98 -4.19 21.19
CA ARG A 251 15.72 -5.10 22.07
C ARG A 251 15.19 -6.53 22.05
N ALA A 252 13.88 -6.71 21.91
CA ALA A 252 13.26 -8.03 21.85
C ALA A 252 13.59 -8.77 20.55
N GLN A 253 13.78 -8.06 19.43
CA GLN A 253 14.07 -8.64 18.12
C GLN A 253 15.57 -8.69 17.80
N GLN A 254 16.39 -7.88 18.49
CA GLN A 254 17.79 -7.69 18.13
C GLN A 254 18.69 -8.27 19.22
N SER A 255 19.33 -9.39 18.88
CA SER A 255 20.39 -9.98 19.71
C SER A 255 21.68 -9.19 19.51
N LEU A 256 21.93 -8.21 20.37
CA LEU A 256 23.14 -7.39 20.32
C LEU A 256 24.14 -7.83 21.40
N PRO A 257 25.23 -8.52 21.02
CA PRO A 257 26.24 -8.98 21.98
C PRO A 257 26.83 -7.78 22.74
N ARG A 258 26.91 -7.91 24.07
CA ARG A 258 27.49 -6.89 24.94
C ARG A 258 28.93 -7.26 25.26
N THR A 259 29.85 -6.31 25.13
CA THR A 259 31.27 -6.52 25.39
C THR A 259 31.74 -5.68 26.58
N ARG A 260 32.86 -6.08 27.19
CA ARG A 260 33.53 -5.27 28.23
C ARG A 260 34.40 -4.16 27.64
N ALA A 261 34.86 -4.34 26.41
CA ALA A 261 35.69 -3.38 25.69
C ALA A 261 34.88 -2.75 24.57
N ALA A 262 35.06 -1.44 24.38
CA ALA A 262 34.45 -0.69 23.30
C ALA A 262 34.94 -1.21 21.94
N ALA A 263 34.01 -1.36 21.00
CA ALA A 263 34.33 -1.59 19.61
C ALA A 263 35.02 -0.34 19.04
N GLU A 264 36.22 -0.52 18.52
CA GLU A 264 36.98 0.54 17.85
C GLU A 264 36.96 0.32 16.35
N LEU A 265 36.60 1.36 15.60
CA LEU A 265 36.74 1.39 14.16
C LEU A 265 38.03 2.14 13.78
N PRO A 266 38.77 1.65 12.77
CA PRO A 266 39.82 2.44 12.14
C PRO A 266 39.31 3.84 11.73
N PRO A 267 40.17 4.87 11.71
CA PRO A 267 39.74 6.25 11.44
C PRO A 267 38.91 6.40 10.16
N TRP A 268 39.37 5.81 9.05
CA TRP A 268 38.65 5.89 7.77
C TRP A 268 37.26 5.21 7.79
N ARG A 269 37.08 4.15 8.61
CA ARG A 269 35.75 3.52 8.79
C ARG A 269 34.84 4.40 9.63
N SER A 270 35.41 5.06 10.64
CA SER A 270 34.67 6.07 11.43
C SER A 270 34.23 7.23 10.55
N ASP A 271 35.09 7.73 9.66
CA ASP A 271 34.77 8.82 8.73
C ASP A 271 33.70 8.39 7.71
N LEU A 272 33.83 7.19 7.13
CA LEU A 272 32.83 6.63 6.21
C LEU A 272 31.47 6.50 6.89
N LEU A 273 31.43 5.90 8.08
CA LEU A 273 30.19 5.72 8.83
C LEU A 273 29.61 7.08 9.25
N ALA A 274 30.43 8.03 9.71
CA ALA A 274 29.99 9.40 10.01
C ALA A 274 29.33 10.07 8.80
N GLY A 275 29.88 9.90 7.60
CA GLY A 275 29.26 10.40 6.36
C GLY A 275 27.89 9.77 6.06
N LEU A 276 27.75 8.45 6.24
CA LEU A 276 26.48 7.74 6.05
C LEU A 276 25.41 8.19 7.06
N LEU A 277 25.77 8.26 8.35
CA LEU A 277 24.89 8.71 9.42
C LEU A 277 24.52 10.20 9.28
N GLY A 278 25.50 11.03 8.90
CA GLY A 278 25.30 12.44 8.60
C GLY A 278 24.32 12.64 7.45
N ASN A 279 24.43 11.83 6.39
CA ASN A 279 23.46 11.85 5.30
C ASN A 279 22.04 11.49 5.77
N GLN A 280 21.87 10.48 6.63
CA GLN A 280 20.56 10.13 7.20
C GLN A 280 19.95 11.29 8.02
N VAL A 281 20.74 11.96 8.86
CA VAL A 281 20.30 13.17 9.58
C VAL A 281 19.90 14.28 8.60
N CYS A 282 20.72 14.54 7.58
CA CYS A 282 20.43 15.54 6.56
C CYS A 282 19.12 15.25 5.82
N ARG A 283 18.83 13.98 5.50
CA ARG A 283 17.54 13.58 4.89
C ARG A 283 16.37 13.85 5.84
N LEU A 284 16.48 13.47 7.12
CA LEU A 284 15.44 13.67 8.14
C LEU A 284 15.15 15.15 8.44
N ALA A 285 16.17 16.01 8.38
CA ALA A 285 16.05 17.45 8.66
C ALA A 285 15.58 18.26 7.44
N SER A 286 16.13 17.95 6.26
CA SER A 286 15.84 18.69 5.03
C SER A 286 14.57 18.20 4.33
N GLY A 287 14.26 16.90 4.40
CA GLY A 287 13.15 16.26 3.69
C GLY A 287 13.35 16.15 2.19
N VAL A 288 14.59 16.26 1.68
CA VAL A 288 14.90 16.37 0.24
C VAL A 288 15.15 15.03 -0.47
N GLN A 289 15.13 13.91 0.25
CA GLN A 289 15.23 12.56 -0.33
C GLN A 289 14.23 11.63 0.33
N GLU A 290 13.74 10.65 -0.43
CA GLU A 290 12.91 9.56 0.11
C GLU A 290 13.74 8.84 1.18
N LEU A 291 13.17 8.72 2.38
CA LEU A 291 13.74 7.86 3.39
C LEU A 291 13.49 6.42 2.95
N HIS A 292 14.54 5.60 2.97
CA HIS A 292 14.46 4.17 2.72
C HIS A 292 15.10 3.49 3.94
N GLY A 293 14.47 2.42 4.43
CA GLY A 293 15.01 1.60 5.51
C GLY A 293 14.88 2.18 6.93
N GLU A 294 14.24 3.33 7.10
CA GLU A 294 14.10 3.99 8.42
C GLU A 294 13.06 3.33 9.33
N SER A 295 12.24 2.41 8.80
CA SER A 295 11.40 1.48 9.56
C SER A 295 12.03 0.10 9.71
N ALA A 296 13.23 -0.11 9.19
CA ALA A 296 13.98 -1.37 9.19
C ALA A 296 15.31 -1.22 9.97
N VAL A 297 16.00 -2.34 10.19
CA VAL A 297 17.37 -2.33 10.72
C VAL A 297 18.34 -2.42 9.56
N THR A 298 19.23 -1.43 9.42
CA THR A 298 20.30 -1.48 8.42
C THR A 298 21.54 -2.11 9.02
N VAL A 299 22.07 -3.15 8.36
CA VAL A 299 23.30 -3.84 8.76
C VAL A 299 24.39 -3.55 7.73
N LEU A 300 25.42 -2.82 8.16
CA LEU A 300 26.61 -2.52 7.37
C LEU A 300 27.75 -3.45 7.80
N ASP A 301 28.30 -4.20 6.85
CA ASP A 301 29.44 -5.08 7.08
C ASP A 301 30.68 -4.57 6.35
N PHE A 302 31.71 -4.18 7.12
CA PHE A 302 32.93 -3.55 6.58
C PHE A 302 33.98 -4.55 6.09
N GLU A 303 33.74 -5.86 6.21
CA GLU A 303 34.60 -6.91 5.66
C GLU A 303 34.09 -7.38 4.31
N THR A 304 32.79 -7.61 4.21
CA THR A 304 32.11 -8.06 2.98
C THR A 304 31.64 -6.91 2.10
N TRP A 305 31.65 -5.66 2.62
CA TRP A 305 31.14 -4.47 1.94
C TRP A 305 29.67 -4.60 1.55
N THR A 306 28.87 -5.18 2.45
CA THR A 306 27.44 -5.38 2.26
C THR A 306 26.63 -4.41 3.12
N CYS A 307 25.45 -4.07 2.60
CA CYS A 307 24.42 -3.32 3.30
C CYS A 307 23.12 -4.13 3.16
N GLU A 308 22.65 -4.70 4.25
CA GLU A 308 21.40 -5.46 4.29
C GLU A 308 20.34 -4.70 5.11
N GLU A 309 19.07 -4.89 4.76
CA GLU A 309 17.93 -4.39 5.52
C GLU A 309 17.17 -5.58 6.12
N GLU A 310 17.17 -5.65 7.45
CA GLU A 310 16.38 -6.59 8.22
C GLU A 310 15.06 -5.93 8.60
N MET A 311 13.94 -6.64 8.46
CA MET A 311 12.65 -6.11 8.89
C MET A 311 12.62 -5.92 10.40
N PHE A 312 11.92 -4.87 10.80
CA PHE A 312 11.64 -4.56 12.18
C PHE A 312 10.13 -4.44 12.36
N VAL A 313 9.61 -5.09 13.39
CA VAL A 313 8.17 -5.15 13.65
C VAL A 313 7.83 -4.43 14.94
N GLN A 314 6.77 -3.63 14.91
CA GLN A 314 6.12 -3.16 16.11
C GLN A 314 5.39 -4.34 16.77
N LEU A 315 6.00 -4.94 17.79
CA LEU A 315 5.51 -6.18 18.39
C LEU A 315 4.09 -6.02 18.97
N PRO A 316 3.12 -6.85 18.55
CA PRO A 316 1.85 -6.99 19.26
C PRO A 316 2.06 -7.30 20.73
N GLY A 317 1.26 -6.67 21.60
CA GLY A 317 1.36 -6.79 23.05
C GLY A 317 2.51 -6.02 23.69
N CYS A 318 3.27 -5.22 22.93
CA CYS A 318 4.24 -4.31 23.52
C CYS A 318 3.54 -3.27 24.39
N SER A 319 3.83 -3.27 25.69
CA SER A 319 3.25 -2.32 26.66
C SER A 319 3.55 -0.85 26.35
N MET A 320 4.62 -0.57 25.60
CA MET A 320 5.08 0.79 25.32
C MET A 320 4.42 1.40 24.08
N CYS A 321 4.42 0.68 22.95
CA CYS A 321 3.97 1.24 21.68
C CYS A 321 2.68 0.61 21.15
N LEU A 322 2.35 -0.64 21.52
CA LEU A 322 1.14 -1.33 21.06
C LEU A 322 0.43 -2.08 22.20
N PRO A 323 0.00 -1.36 23.26
CA PRO A 323 -0.70 -1.99 24.37
C PRO A 323 -2.07 -2.49 23.91
N GLY A 324 -2.60 -3.53 24.56
CA GLY A 324 -3.97 -4.01 24.34
C GLY A 324 -4.10 -5.25 23.46
N THR A 325 -3.06 -5.63 22.71
CA THR A 325 -3.02 -6.92 22.01
C THR A 325 -2.25 -7.97 22.82
N LYS A 326 -2.50 -9.25 22.57
CA LYS A 326 -1.69 -10.33 23.17
C LYS A 326 -0.38 -10.47 22.39
N PRO A 327 0.76 -10.74 23.05
CA PRO A 327 2.01 -11.08 22.37
C PRO A 327 1.85 -12.21 21.36
N LEU A 328 2.70 -12.18 20.33
CA LEU A 328 2.84 -13.24 19.34
C LEU A 328 4.17 -13.96 19.53
N GLU A 329 4.19 -15.24 19.17
CA GLU A 329 5.43 -15.99 19.04
C GLU A 329 6.19 -15.55 17.78
N GLU A 330 7.50 -15.78 17.74
CA GLU A 330 8.38 -15.33 16.65
C GLU A 330 7.92 -15.86 15.27
N ASP A 331 7.49 -17.13 15.21
CA ASP A 331 7.02 -17.77 13.97
C ASP A 331 5.74 -17.14 13.40
N ASP A 332 4.93 -16.48 14.24
CA ASP A 332 3.68 -15.82 13.82
C ASP A 332 3.93 -14.40 13.29
N LEU A 333 5.13 -13.84 13.46
CA LEU A 333 5.41 -12.44 13.13
C LEU A 333 5.50 -12.17 11.63
N ALA A 334 5.63 -13.17 10.76
CA ALA A 334 5.77 -12.97 9.31
C ALA A 334 4.62 -12.15 8.70
N VAL A 335 3.38 -12.41 9.12
CA VAL A 335 2.18 -11.66 8.68
C VAL A 335 2.22 -10.20 9.16
N VAL A 336 2.65 -9.98 10.40
CA VAL A 336 2.75 -8.61 10.97
C VAL A 336 3.90 -7.83 10.32
N ALA A 337 5.03 -8.50 10.06
CA ALA A 337 6.17 -7.93 9.36
C ALA A 337 5.79 -7.49 7.95
N PHE A 338 5.07 -8.33 7.21
CA PHE A 338 4.55 -7.97 5.90
C PHE A 338 3.61 -6.77 5.94
N GLU A 339 2.58 -6.78 6.80
CA GLU A 339 1.64 -5.66 6.88
C GLU A 339 2.34 -4.35 7.28
N GLN A 340 3.37 -4.42 8.12
CA GLN A 340 4.18 -3.25 8.47
C GLN A 340 5.05 -2.77 7.30
N GLU A 341 5.65 -3.67 6.53
CA GLU A 341 6.49 -3.33 5.39
C GLU A 341 5.69 -2.66 4.26
N VAL A 342 4.49 -3.15 3.98
CA VAL A 342 3.65 -2.59 2.91
C VAL A 342 2.82 -1.38 3.34
N THR A 343 2.84 -1.02 4.62
CA THR A 343 2.10 0.12 5.18
C THR A 343 2.84 1.42 4.91
N GLN A 344 2.12 2.44 4.43
CA GLN A 344 2.68 3.77 4.19
C GLN A 344 3.21 4.39 5.49
N PRO A 345 4.37 5.07 5.47
CA PRO A 345 4.88 5.79 6.63
C PRO A 345 4.03 7.04 6.93
N PRO A 346 4.22 7.72 8.07
CA PRO A 346 3.54 8.98 8.37
C PRO A 346 3.63 9.98 7.21
N ARG A 347 2.58 10.77 6.99
CA ARG A 347 2.44 11.67 5.83
C ARG A 347 3.66 12.54 5.54
N ARG A 348 4.37 12.97 6.59
CA ARG A 348 5.61 13.79 6.51
C ARG A 348 6.80 13.10 5.80
N TYR A 349 6.79 11.77 5.70
CA TYR A 349 7.83 10.99 5.02
C TYR A 349 7.41 10.52 3.62
N ILE A 350 6.12 10.58 3.32
CA ILE A 350 5.62 10.29 1.98
C ILE A 350 5.99 11.45 1.07
N ALA A 351 6.81 11.17 0.06
CA ALA A 351 7.16 12.13 -0.97
C ALA A 351 5.91 12.59 -1.74
N ASN A 352 5.74 13.90 -1.90
CA ASN A 352 4.69 14.48 -2.74
C ASN A 352 4.87 14.14 -4.23
N SER A 353 6.08 13.78 -4.66
CA SER A 353 6.38 13.30 -6.01
C SER A 353 5.86 11.87 -6.29
N THR A 354 5.52 11.08 -5.26
CA THR A 354 5.14 9.65 -5.43
C THR A 354 3.95 9.48 -6.37
N HIS A 355 2.99 10.41 -6.34
CA HIS A 355 1.80 10.39 -7.21
C HIS A 355 2.14 10.56 -8.70
N GLN A 356 3.29 11.14 -9.04
CA GLN A 356 3.74 11.32 -10.42
C GLN A 356 4.06 9.97 -11.09
N LYS A 357 4.52 8.97 -10.31
CA LYS A 357 4.90 7.64 -10.82
C LYS A 357 3.71 6.89 -11.43
N HIS A 358 2.46 7.20 -11.06
CA HIS A 358 1.26 6.57 -11.63
C HIS A 358 1.03 6.89 -13.12
N TYR A 359 1.58 8.00 -13.63
CA TYR A 359 1.38 8.44 -15.02
C TYR A 359 2.44 7.95 -16.01
N SER A 360 3.36 7.07 -15.57
CA SER A 360 4.38 6.49 -16.44
C SER A 360 3.76 5.59 -17.51
N MET A 361 4.36 5.59 -18.70
CA MET A 361 3.91 4.76 -19.83
C MET A 361 4.19 3.26 -19.60
N ALA A 362 5.25 2.91 -18.86
CA ALA A 362 5.52 1.55 -18.42
C ALA A 362 4.35 0.93 -17.62
N ASN A 363 3.64 1.72 -16.81
CA ASN A 363 2.46 1.25 -16.09
C ASN A 363 1.27 0.95 -17.00
N VAL A 364 1.17 1.62 -18.15
CA VAL A 364 0.12 1.35 -19.15
C VAL A 364 0.41 0.03 -19.84
N GLU A 365 1.67 -0.22 -20.22
CA GLU A 365 2.08 -1.46 -20.89
C GLU A 365 1.76 -2.71 -20.05
N LEU A 366 1.97 -2.63 -18.73
CA LEU A 366 1.60 -3.72 -17.81
C LEU A 366 0.10 -4.07 -17.88
N ALA A 367 -0.80 -3.11 -18.13
CA ALA A 367 -2.24 -3.38 -18.24
C ALA A 367 -2.61 -4.19 -19.50
N PHE A 368 -1.71 -4.23 -20.50
CA PHE A 368 -1.85 -4.99 -21.74
C PHE A 368 -0.94 -6.23 -21.80
N LEU A 369 -0.10 -6.46 -20.78
CA LEU A 369 0.71 -7.65 -20.67
C LEU A 369 -0.15 -8.85 -20.24
N ASP A 370 -0.66 -9.61 -21.19
CA ASP A 370 -1.49 -10.79 -20.90
C ASP A 370 -0.66 -12.08 -20.94
N ARG A 371 -0.93 -13.01 -20.03
CA ARG A 371 -0.31 -14.35 -20.08
C ARG A 371 -0.98 -15.17 -21.17
N VAL A 372 -0.33 -15.23 -22.33
CA VAL A 372 -0.78 -16.05 -23.45
C VAL A 372 -0.64 -17.53 -23.09
N ARG A 373 -1.72 -18.30 -23.24
CA ARG A 373 -1.70 -19.76 -23.14
C ARG A 373 -1.96 -20.34 -24.52
N ASP A 374 -1.10 -21.26 -24.93
CA ASP A 374 -1.26 -22.01 -26.19
C ASP A 374 -2.19 -23.21 -25.97
N TRP A 375 -3.43 -22.93 -25.56
CA TRP A 375 -4.46 -23.93 -25.29
C TRP A 375 -5.58 -23.79 -26.32
N PRO A 376 -6.17 -24.90 -26.82
CA PRO A 376 -7.31 -24.83 -27.73
C PRO A 376 -8.54 -24.22 -27.06
N VAL A 377 -9.39 -23.56 -27.85
CA VAL A 377 -10.71 -23.10 -27.37
C VAL A 377 -11.59 -24.31 -27.10
N ALA A 378 -12.33 -24.30 -25.98
CA ALA A 378 -13.29 -25.34 -25.66
C ALA A 378 -14.41 -25.41 -26.73
N GLU A 379 -14.75 -26.63 -27.18
CA GLU A 379 -15.71 -26.83 -28.28
C GLU A 379 -17.15 -26.46 -27.88
N SER A 380 -17.50 -26.61 -26.60
CA SER A 380 -18.77 -26.20 -26.02
C SER A 380 -18.56 -25.68 -24.61
N ALA A 381 -19.22 -24.57 -24.29
CA ALA A 381 -19.37 -24.08 -22.93
C ALA A 381 -20.80 -23.56 -22.78
N ASP A 382 -21.39 -23.77 -21.61
CA ASP A 382 -22.69 -23.20 -21.28
C ASP A 382 -22.67 -21.65 -21.48
N PRO A 383 -23.59 -21.08 -22.28
CA PRO A 383 -23.64 -19.63 -22.54
C PRO A 383 -23.80 -18.79 -21.27
N ASP A 384 -24.56 -19.31 -20.29
CA ASP A 384 -24.79 -18.65 -19.01
C ASP A 384 -23.50 -18.62 -18.19
N LEU A 385 -22.73 -19.71 -18.19
CA LEU A 385 -21.40 -19.75 -17.58
C LEU A 385 -20.45 -18.75 -18.25
N LEU A 386 -20.44 -18.69 -19.59
CA LEU A 386 -19.57 -17.77 -20.31
C LEU A 386 -19.93 -16.31 -20.02
N ALA A 387 -21.23 -15.96 -19.96
CA ALA A 387 -21.69 -14.63 -19.58
C ALA A 387 -21.28 -14.28 -18.13
N LEU A 388 -21.44 -15.23 -17.21
CA LEU A 388 -21.03 -15.11 -15.82
C LEU A 388 -19.53 -14.83 -15.69
N LEU A 389 -18.69 -15.59 -16.40
CA LEU A 389 -17.24 -15.39 -16.44
C LEU A 389 -16.87 -14.05 -17.10
N HIS A 390 -17.55 -13.69 -18.19
CA HIS A 390 -17.33 -12.42 -18.89
C HIS A 390 -17.57 -11.22 -17.99
N HIS A 391 -18.71 -11.19 -17.31
CA HIS A 391 -19.05 -10.10 -16.41
C HIS A 391 -18.24 -10.12 -15.11
N SER A 392 -17.48 -11.18 -14.80
CA SER A 392 -16.68 -11.27 -13.57
C SER A 392 -15.18 -11.01 -13.81
N PHE A 393 -14.64 -11.46 -14.94
CA PHE A 393 -13.20 -11.43 -15.24
C PHE A 393 -12.87 -10.74 -16.57
N GLY A 394 -13.86 -10.47 -17.41
CA GLY A 394 -13.67 -9.99 -18.77
C GLY A 394 -13.38 -8.49 -18.90
N VAL A 395 -12.89 -8.13 -20.09
CA VAL A 395 -12.78 -6.74 -20.53
C VAL A 395 -14.14 -6.25 -21.03
N ARG A 396 -14.65 -5.17 -20.44
CA ARG A 396 -15.91 -4.50 -20.83
C ARG A 396 -15.74 -3.66 -22.09
N GLU A 397 -14.65 -2.90 -22.18
CA GLU A 397 -14.42 -1.97 -23.29
C GLU A 397 -12.91 -1.80 -23.52
N VAL A 398 -12.48 -1.81 -24.78
CA VAL A 398 -11.12 -1.43 -25.19
C VAL A 398 -11.17 -0.04 -25.80
N LEU A 399 -10.51 0.91 -25.15
CA LEU A 399 -10.39 2.28 -25.61
C LEU A 399 -9.10 2.41 -26.44
N SER A 400 -9.25 2.72 -27.72
CA SER A 400 -8.12 2.98 -28.61
C SER A 400 -7.32 4.19 -28.14
N GLY A 401 -5.99 4.12 -28.31
CA GLY A 401 -5.12 5.26 -28.05
C GLY A 401 -5.35 6.40 -29.04
N SER A 402 -5.04 7.61 -28.62
CA SER A 402 -4.95 8.82 -29.43
C SER A 402 -3.63 9.53 -29.11
N PRO A 403 -3.18 10.54 -29.89
CA PRO A 403 -1.98 11.30 -29.58
C PRO A 403 -1.97 11.85 -28.14
N ASP A 404 -3.14 12.17 -27.58
CA ASP A 404 -3.28 12.77 -26.24
C ASP A 404 -3.71 11.76 -25.15
N ARG A 405 -4.02 10.49 -25.50
CA ARG A 405 -4.50 9.47 -24.54
C ARG A 405 -3.95 8.08 -24.87
N PRO A 406 -3.28 7.38 -23.94
CA PRO A 406 -2.85 6.00 -24.18
C PRO A 406 -4.05 5.07 -24.37
N PRO A 407 -3.86 3.93 -25.05
CA PRO A 407 -4.89 2.90 -25.06
C PRO A 407 -5.18 2.46 -23.62
N ALA A 408 -6.43 2.10 -23.35
CA ALA A 408 -6.85 1.63 -22.03
C ALA A 408 -7.88 0.51 -22.17
N ARG A 409 -7.91 -0.39 -21.17
CA ARG A 409 -8.97 -1.39 -21.04
C ARG A 409 -9.87 -1.00 -19.87
N ARG A 410 -11.18 -1.11 -20.02
CA ARG A 410 -12.13 -1.05 -18.90
C ARG A 410 -12.60 -2.46 -18.64
N ARG A 411 -12.47 -2.89 -17.40
CA ARG A 411 -12.83 -4.25 -16.96
C ARG A 411 -14.18 -4.22 -16.26
N TRP A 412 -14.89 -5.35 -16.29
CA TRP A 412 -16.15 -5.47 -15.55
C TRP A 412 -15.89 -5.36 -14.05
N ALA A 413 -14.98 -6.17 -13.51
CA ALA A 413 -14.49 -6.05 -12.15
C ALA A 413 -13.34 -5.03 -12.05
N PRO A 414 -13.32 -4.18 -11.01
CA PRO A 414 -12.16 -3.33 -10.72
C PRO A 414 -10.97 -4.19 -10.30
N THR A 415 -9.75 -3.72 -10.60
CA THR A 415 -8.49 -4.35 -10.16
C THR A 415 -7.48 -3.29 -9.79
N GLY A 416 -6.52 -3.60 -8.92
CA GLY A 416 -5.47 -2.68 -8.51
C GLY A 416 -4.69 -2.10 -9.69
N GLY A 417 -4.79 -0.79 -9.88
CA GLY A 417 -4.19 -0.10 -11.04
C GLY A 417 -4.66 -0.59 -12.40
N ASN A 418 -5.83 -1.24 -12.46
CA ASN A 418 -6.46 -1.78 -13.66
C ASN A 418 -5.63 -2.86 -14.40
N LEU A 419 -4.77 -3.56 -13.66
CA LEU A 419 -3.82 -4.52 -14.21
C LEU A 419 -4.44 -5.87 -14.61
N GLY A 420 -5.67 -6.16 -14.14
CA GLY A 420 -6.39 -7.39 -14.49
C GLY A 420 -5.69 -8.62 -13.93
N SER A 421 -5.40 -8.62 -12.63
CA SER A 421 -4.64 -9.71 -12.00
C SER A 421 -5.43 -11.04 -11.91
N PRO A 422 -6.75 -11.10 -11.65
CA PRO A 422 -7.44 -12.37 -11.44
C PRO A 422 -7.63 -13.18 -12.73
N THR A 423 -7.42 -14.49 -12.64
CA THR A 423 -7.73 -15.48 -13.68
C THR A 423 -8.52 -16.63 -13.09
N ALA A 424 -9.62 -17.02 -13.74
CA ALA A 424 -10.47 -18.13 -13.34
C ALA A 424 -10.09 -19.41 -14.09
N PHE A 425 -9.67 -20.43 -13.34
CA PHE A 425 -9.59 -21.80 -13.81
C PHE A 425 -10.85 -22.55 -13.39
N LEU A 426 -11.32 -23.48 -14.21
CA LEU A 426 -12.45 -24.35 -13.91
C LEU A 426 -12.01 -25.82 -13.90
N LEU A 427 -12.37 -26.53 -12.83
CA LEU A 427 -12.21 -27.97 -12.66
C LEU A 427 -13.62 -28.58 -12.64
N PRO A 428 -14.12 -29.10 -13.78
CA PRO A 428 -15.49 -29.60 -13.86
C PRO A 428 -15.69 -30.86 -13.02
N ALA A 429 -16.83 -30.95 -12.34
CA ALA A 429 -17.20 -32.16 -11.63
C ALA A 429 -17.62 -33.28 -12.61
N ALA A 430 -17.56 -34.52 -12.14
CA ALA A 430 -18.08 -35.65 -12.89
C ALA A 430 -19.59 -35.49 -13.13
N GLY A 431 -20.00 -35.47 -14.39
CA GLY A 431 -21.41 -35.25 -14.76
C GLY A 431 -21.88 -33.80 -14.62
N ASN A 432 -20.96 -32.82 -14.67
CA ASN A 432 -21.28 -31.40 -14.60
C ASN A 432 -22.40 -30.99 -15.57
N GLY A 433 -23.27 -30.08 -15.13
CA GLY A 433 -24.32 -29.49 -15.96
C GLY A 433 -23.84 -28.35 -16.87
N LEU A 434 -22.53 -28.18 -17.07
CA LEU A 434 -21.91 -27.02 -17.74
C LEU A 434 -21.40 -27.33 -19.15
N ALA A 435 -21.60 -28.57 -19.62
CA ALA A 435 -21.11 -29.08 -20.90
C ALA A 435 -19.59 -28.91 -21.08
N LEU A 436 -18.84 -29.02 -19.98
CA LEU A 436 -17.38 -28.98 -19.98
C LEU A 436 -16.81 -30.39 -19.93
N ASP A 437 -15.79 -30.62 -20.75
CA ASP A 437 -14.96 -31.83 -20.68
C ASP A 437 -14.32 -31.94 -19.28
N PRO A 438 -14.04 -33.16 -18.77
CA PRO A 438 -13.40 -33.36 -17.47
C PRO A 438 -11.89 -33.09 -17.55
N VAL A 439 -11.51 -31.90 -17.98
CA VAL A 439 -10.13 -31.39 -18.03
C VAL A 439 -10.07 -30.01 -17.39
N VAL A 440 -8.87 -29.54 -17.05
CA VAL A 440 -8.66 -28.18 -16.58
C VAL A 440 -9.06 -27.20 -17.67
N HIS A 441 -9.92 -26.24 -17.35
CA HIS A 441 -10.26 -25.12 -18.25
C HIS A 441 -9.78 -23.80 -17.66
N VAL A 442 -9.54 -22.80 -18.50
CA VAL A 442 -9.18 -21.45 -18.06
C VAL A 442 -9.88 -20.41 -18.89
N TYR A 443 -10.44 -19.40 -18.24
CA TYR A 443 -11.11 -18.30 -18.90
C TYR A 443 -10.11 -17.22 -19.33
N ASP A 444 -10.08 -16.91 -20.63
CA ASP A 444 -9.35 -15.77 -21.17
C ASP A 444 -10.28 -14.56 -21.29
N GLY A 445 -10.12 -13.61 -20.37
CA GLY A 445 -10.93 -12.39 -20.31
C GLY A 445 -10.68 -11.37 -21.42
N VAL A 446 -9.62 -11.53 -22.22
CA VAL A 446 -9.30 -10.64 -23.35
C VAL A 446 -10.01 -11.11 -24.60
N THR A 447 -9.90 -12.40 -24.92
CA THR A 447 -10.61 -12.98 -26.07
C THR A 447 -12.06 -13.34 -25.76
N ASN A 448 -12.44 -13.31 -24.48
CA ASN A 448 -13.74 -13.77 -23.99
C ASN A 448 -14.02 -15.22 -24.40
N THR A 449 -13.03 -16.10 -24.20
CA THR A 449 -13.13 -17.51 -24.55
C THR A 449 -12.75 -18.38 -23.36
N LEU A 450 -13.28 -19.61 -23.35
CA LEU A 450 -12.83 -20.64 -22.43
C LEU A 450 -11.81 -21.52 -23.16
N LEU A 451 -10.61 -21.63 -22.61
CA LEU A 451 -9.55 -22.46 -23.13
C LEU A 451 -9.54 -23.81 -22.41
N ARG A 452 -9.29 -24.87 -23.17
CA ARG A 452 -9.28 -26.26 -22.72
C ARG A 452 -7.84 -26.72 -22.53
N GLY A 453 -7.50 -27.13 -21.32
CA GLY A 453 -6.21 -27.69 -20.97
C GLY A 453 -6.03 -29.14 -21.44
N LEU A 454 -4.84 -29.67 -21.14
CA LEU A 454 -4.46 -31.06 -21.46
C LEU A 454 -4.52 -32.00 -20.26
N THR A 455 -4.70 -31.46 -19.05
CA THR A 455 -4.70 -32.23 -17.80
C THR A 455 -6.12 -32.67 -17.45
N ASP A 456 -6.33 -33.98 -17.32
CA ASP A 456 -7.61 -34.57 -16.92
C ASP A 456 -7.95 -34.27 -15.45
N VAL A 457 -9.23 -34.01 -15.18
CA VAL A 457 -9.80 -33.78 -13.85
C VAL A 457 -10.67 -34.99 -13.47
N GLY A 458 -10.03 -36.01 -12.89
CA GLY A 458 -10.71 -37.10 -12.19
C GLY A 458 -11.51 -36.62 -10.96
N ALA A 459 -12.56 -37.36 -10.59
CA ALA A 459 -13.44 -37.04 -9.46
C ALA A 459 -12.71 -37.10 -8.11
N GLU A 460 -11.70 -37.98 -8.02
CA GLU A 460 -10.77 -38.11 -6.91
C GLU A 460 -9.96 -36.83 -6.67
N HIS A 461 -9.54 -36.13 -7.72
CA HIS A 461 -8.71 -34.92 -7.59
C HIS A 461 -9.45 -33.80 -6.86
N ILE A 462 -10.75 -33.62 -7.11
CA ILE A 462 -11.56 -32.58 -6.45
C ILE A 462 -11.60 -32.80 -4.93
N GLY A 463 -11.80 -34.04 -4.48
CA GLY A 463 -11.83 -34.35 -3.05
C GLY A 463 -10.47 -34.29 -2.36
N GLU A 464 -9.38 -34.48 -3.12
CA GLU A 464 -8.00 -34.37 -2.62
C GLU A 464 -7.53 -32.92 -2.50
N VAL A 465 -8.02 -32.02 -3.36
CA VAL A 465 -7.62 -30.60 -3.35
C VAL A 465 -8.45 -29.73 -2.41
N VAL A 466 -9.73 -30.07 -2.18
CA VAL A 466 -10.62 -29.24 -1.37
C VAL A 466 -11.66 -30.10 -0.64
N SER A 467 -11.96 -29.74 0.61
CA SER A 467 -13.04 -30.37 1.38
C SER A 467 -14.30 -29.50 1.34
N LEU A 468 -15.30 -29.91 0.57
CA LEU A 468 -16.59 -29.19 0.43
C LEU A 468 -17.75 -30.09 0.86
N PRO A 469 -18.20 -30.03 2.13
CA PRO A 469 -19.27 -30.90 2.61
C PRO A 469 -20.64 -30.48 2.03
N GLY A 470 -21.27 -31.39 1.28
CA GLY A 470 -22.73 -31.39 1.04
C GLY A 470 -23.29 -30.41 0.00
N ALA A 471 -22.45 -29.73 -0.79
CA ALA A 471 -22.92 -28.83 -1.85
C ALA A 471 -23.12 -29.59 -3.18
N PRO A 472 -24.19 -29.32 -3.96
CA PRO A 472 -24.22 -29.70 -5.37
C PRO A 472 -23.05 -29.01 -6.07
N LEU A 473 -22.27 -29.78 -6.84
CA LEU A 473 -21.03 -29.30 -7.46
C LEU A 473 -21.06 -29.58 -8.95
N ASP A 474 -21.11 -28.51 -9.75
CA ASP A 474 -20.93 -28.56 -11.20
C ASP A 474 -19.46 -28.34 -11.58
N ALA A 475 -18.77 -27.42 -10.91
CA ALA A 475 -17.34 -27.18 -11.10
C ALA A 475 -16.72 -26.49 -9.89
N LEU A 476 -15.42 -26.72 -9.66
CA LEU A 476 -14.60 -25.80 -8.88
C LEU A 476 -14.12 -24.67 -9.77
N VAL A 477 -14.22 -23.44 -9.29
CA VAL A 477 -13.49 -22.29 -9.83
C VAL A 477 -12.29 -22.01 -8.93
N VAL A 478 -11.10 -22.15 -9.49
CA VAL A 478 -9.84 -21.82 -8.82
C VAL A 478 -9.37 -20.47 -9.34
N LEU A 479 -9.37 -19.46 -8.46
CA LEU A 479 -8.91 -18.13 -8.79
C LEU A 479 -7.42 -18.01 -8.51
N THR A 480 -6.65 -17.73 -9.55
CA THR A 480 -5.25 -17.33 -9.44
C THR A 480 -5.14 -15.82 -9.67
N GLY A 481 -4.05 -15.20 -9.24
CA GLY A 481 -3.80 -13.79 -9.56
C GLY A 481 -2.37 -13.52 -10.00
N ASP A 482 -2.16 -12.66 -11.00
CA ASP A 482 -0.82 -12.32 -11.53
C ASP A 482 -0.04 -11.39 -10.58
N ALA A 483 0.52 -11.98 -9.52
CA ALA A 483 1.34 -11.29 -8.54
C ALA A 483 2.61 -10.71 -9.16
N PHE A 484 3.21 -11.37 -10.17
CA PHE A 484 4.37 -10.83 -10.87
C PHE A 484 4.07 -9.44 -11.47
N LYS A 485 2.97 -9.31 -12.22
CA LYS A 485 2.57 -8.02 -12.81
C LYS A 485 2.32 -6.96 -11.73
N LEU A 486 1.69 -7.34 -10.62
CA LEU A 486 1.40 -6.42 -9.52
C LEU A 486 2.67 -6.00 -8.78
N MET A 487 3.61 -6.92 -8.54
CA MET A 487 4.87 -6.63 -7.84
C MET A 487 5.83 -5.79 -8.69
N GLU A 488 5.79 -5.88 -10.02
CA GLU A 488 6.53 -4.95 -10.89
C GLU A 488 6.07 -3.49 -10.70
N LYS A 489 4.78 -3.27 -10.41
CA LYS A 489 4.21 -1.92 -10.20
C LYS A 489 4.21 -1.47 -8.73
N TYR A 490 3.96 -2.39 -7.80
CA TYR A 490 3.66 -2.09 -6.40
C TYR A 490 4.62 -2.77 -5.41
N HIS A 491 5.67 -3.43 -5.89
CA HIS A 491 6.59 -4.21 -5.04
C HIS A 491 5.82 -5.18 -4.14
N ASN A 492 6.22 -5.35 -2.88
CA ASN A 492 5.59 -6.30 -1.96
C ASN A 492 4.09 -6.01 -1.71
N PHE A 493 3.64 -4.75 -1.81
CA PHE A 493 2.20 -4.40 -1.72
C PHE A 493 1.36 -5.07 -2.83
N GLY A 494 1.99 -5.50 -3.93
CA GLY A 494 1.34 -6.30 -4.97
C GLY A 494 0.75 -7.62 -4.46
N TYR A 495 1.34 -8.24 -3.43
CA TYR A 495 0.79 -9.45 -2.80
C TYR A 495 -0.51 -9.16 -2.03
N LYS A 496 -0.67 -7.96 -1.49
CA LYS A 496 -1.92 -7.55 -0.85
C LYS A 496 -3.01 -7.36 -1.90
N ILE A 497 -2.70 -6.61 -2.95
CA ILE A 497 -3.62 -6.32 -4.07
C ILE A 497 -4.08 -7.62 -4.76
N VAL A 498 -3.20 -8.60 -4.98
CA VAL A 498 -3.58 -9.81 -5.74
C VAL A 498 -4.69 -10.61 -5.04
N ASN A 499 -4.64 -10.69 -3.70
CA ASN A 499 -5.66 -11.38 -2.91
C ASN A 499 -6.95 -10.57 -2.82
N GLU A 500 -6.85 -9.25 -2.68
CA GLU A 500 -8.00 -8.33 -2.67
C GLU A 500 -8.73 -8.31 -4.02
N ASP A 501 -8.00 -8.27 -5.14
CA ASP A 501 -8.53 -8.39 -6.50
C ASP A 501 -9.28 -9.72 -6.68
N GLY A 502 -8.74 -10.83 -6.13
CA GLY A 502 -9.41 -12.12 -6.09
C GLY A 502 -10.74 -12.09 -5.32
N GLY A 503 -10.78 -11.35 -4.21
CA GLY A 503 -11.98 -11.08 -3.43
C GLY A 503 -13.05 -10.30 -4.19
N VAL A 504 -12.63 -9.22 -4.86
CA VAL A 504 -13.49 -8.41 -5.73
C VAL A 504 -14.14 -9.30 -6.80
N ALA A 505 -13.33 -10.09 -7.51
CA ALA A 505 -13.81 -10.96 -8.58
C ALA A 505 -14.74 -12.07 -8.05
N THR A 506 -14.44 -12.61 -6.85
CA THR A 506 -15.29 -13.60 -6.18
C THR A 506 -16.67 -13.04 -5.89
N TRP A 507 -16.76 -11.82 -5.33
CA TRP A 507 -18.04 -11.22 -5.03
C TRP A 507 -18.83 -10.88 -6.30
N GLN A 508 -18.15 -10.36 -7.34
CA GLN A 508 -18.80 -10.08 -8.60
C GLN A 508 -19.39 -11.35 -9.22
N LEU A 509 -18.64 -12.45 -9.20
CA LEU A 509 -19.11 -13.77 -9.64
C LEU A 509 -20.32 -14.24 -8.84
N ALA A 510 -20.22 -14.25 -7.50
CA ALA A 510 -21.29 -14.75 -6.64
C ALA A 510 -22.58 -13.92 -6.76
N ARG A 511 -22.47 -12.59 -6.84
CA ARG A 511 -23.62 -11.70 -6.97
C ARG A 511 -24.37 -11.90 -8.29
N LEU A 512 -23.65 -12.10 -9.39
CA LEU A 512 -24.24 -12.38 -10.71
C LEU A 512 -24.81 -13.81 -10.77
N ALA A 513 -24.12 -14.78 -10.18
CA ALA A 513 -24.57 -16.16 -10.10
C ALA A 513 -25.92 -16.29 -9.38
N GLN A 514 -26.16 -15.48 -8.34
CA GLN A 514 -27.44 -15.45 -7.62
C GLN A 514 -28.62 -15.05 -8.51
N ASP A 515 -28.45 -14.08 -9.41
CA ASP A 515 -29.50 -13.66 -10.36
C ASP A 515 -29.83 -14.79 -11.35
N MET A 516 -28.90 -15.72 -11.54
CA MET A 516 -29.01 -16.88 -12.43
C MET A 516 -29.42 -18.16 -11.69
N GLY A 517 -29.67 -18.11 -10.38
CA GLY A 517 -30.01 -19.29 -9.57
C GLY A 517 -28.84 -20.26 -9.34
N VAL A 518 -27.61 -19.80 -9.55
CA VAL A 518 -26.37 -20.55 -9.30
C VAL A 518 -25.84 -20.21 -7.91
N THR A 519 -25.51 -21.23 -7.13
CA THR A 519 -24.85 -21.07 -5.83
C THR A 519 -23.33 -21.03 -6.00
N VAL A 520 -22.69 -20.15 -5.23
CA VAL A 520 -21.22 -20.03 -5.16
C VAL A 520 -20.82 -20.11 -3.69
N THR A 521 -20.06 -21.15 -3.34
CA THR A 521 -19.54 -21.35 -1.97
C THR A 521 -18.03 -21.20 -1.96
N ALA A 522 -17.49 -20.38 -1.07
CA ALA A 522 -16.05 -20.22 -0.93
C ALA A 522 -15.47 -21.30 0.00
N ALA A 523 -14.44 -22.00 -0.45
CA ALA A 523 -13.68 -22.92 0.40
C ALA A 523 -12.85 -22.12 1.42
N ASP A 524 -12.72 -22.67 2.63
CA ASP A 524 -11.87 -22.11 3.68
C ASP A 524 -10.47 -22.76 3.74
N THR A 525 -10.30 -23.93 3.12
CA THR A 525 -9.06 -24.70 3.09
C THR A 525 -8.93 -25.44 1.76
N TRP A 526 -7.69 -25.56 1.26
CA TRP A 526 -7.36 -26.33 0.05
C TRP A 526 -5.88 -26.74 0.05
N ASN A 527 -5.52 -27.64 -0.85
CA ASN A 527 -4.14 -28.07 -1.08
C ASN A 527 -3.50 -27.24 -2.22
N ASP A 528 -2.74 -26.21 -1.86
CA ASP A 528 -2.06 -25.35 -2.84
C ASP A 528 -1.09 -26.11 -3.75
N GLY A 529 -0.34 -27.09 -3.21
CA GLY A 529 0.63 -27.85 -3.99
C GLY A 529 -0.04 -28.64 -5.11
N LEU A 530 -1.08 -29.40 -4.77
CA LEU A 530 -1.82 -30.19 -5.77
C LEU A 530 -2.52 -29.30 -6.80
N LEU A 531 -3.12 -28.18 -6.38
CA LEU A 531 -3.75 -27.24 -7.32
C LEU A 531 -2.73 -26.58 -8.23
N THR A 532 -1.59 -26.15 -7.70
CA THR A 532 -0.52 -25.54 -8.48
C THR A 532 0.02 -26.50 -9.54
N ASP A 533 0.25 -27.77 -9.17
CA ASP A 533 0.69 -28.83 -10.08
C ASP A 533 -0.37 -29.14 -11.14
N LEU A 534 -1.65 -29.21 -10.73
CA LEU A 534 -2.77 -29.47 -11.64
C LEU A 534 -2.97 -28.35 -12.68
N LEU A 535 -2.79 -27.10 -12.25
CA LEU A 535 -2.98 -25.91 -13.09
C LEU A 535 -1.74 -25.53 -13.91
N ASP A 536 -0.58 -26.13 -13.64
CA ASP A 536 0.73 -25.82 -14.23
C ASP A 536 1.10 -24.32 -14.09
N VAL A 537 1.12 -23.84 -12.83
CA VAL A 537 1.40 -22.44 -12.48
C VAL A 537 2.57 -22.30 -11.49
N ASP A 538 3.31 -21.19 -11.51
CA ASP A 538 4.31 -20.89 -10.46
C ASP A 538 3.62 -20.10 -9.34
N PRO A 539 3.50 -20.63 -8.11
CA PRO A 539 2.74 -19.98 -7.04
C PRO A 539 3.38 -18.66 -6.59
N ARG A 540 4.66 -18.42 -6.90
CA ARG A 540 5.35 -17.14 -6.60
C ARG A 540 4.98 -16.04 -7.60
N GLN A 541 4.54 -16.41 -8.79
CA GLN A 541 4.11 -15.46 -9.82
C GLN A 541 2.59 -15.37 -9.92
N THR A 542 1.91 -16.49 -9.72
CA THR A 542 0.48 -16.68 -9.91
C THR A 542 -0.10 -17.48 -8.74
N PRO A 543 -0.12 -16.93 -7.52
CA PRO A 543 -0.67 -17.61 -6.35
C PRO A 543 -2.17 -17.87 -6.52
N ILE A 544 -2.63 -18.94 -5.86
CA ILE A 544 -4.07 -19.20 -5.68
C ILE A 544 -4.59 -18.23 -4.62
N THR A 545 -5.64 -17.51 -4.99
CA THR A 545 -6.29 -16.48 -4.17
C THR A 545 -7.61 -16.96 -3.57
N ALA A 546 -8.32 -17.87 -4.26
CA ALA A 546 -9.55 -18.48 -3.77
C ALA A 546 -9.86 -19.80 -4.50
N VAL A 547 -10.61 -20.66 -3.84
CA VAL A 547 -11.25 -21.85 -4.43
C VAL A 547 -12.75 -21.77 -4.15
N LEU A 548 -13.55 -21.84 -5.21
CA LEU A 548 -15.00 -21.65 -5.16
C LEU A 548 -15.71 -22.89 -5.70
N ALA A 549 -16.77 -23.33 -5.03
CA ALA A 549 -17.68 -24.35 -5.55
C ALA A 549 -18.83 -23.66 -6.29
N LEU A 550 -19.07 -24.02 -7.56
CA LEU A 550 -20.29 -23.65 -8.26
C LEU A 550 -21.25 -24.83 -8.32
N GLY A 551 -22.52 -24.56 -8.01
CA GLY A 551 -23.58 -25.55 -8.12
C GLY A 551 -24.92 -24.92 -8.50
N ARG A 552 -25.63 -25.53 -9.45
CA ARG A 552 -27.03 -25.20 -9.75
C ARG A 552 -27.95 -25.90 -8.75
N GLY A 553 -28.70 -25.13 -7.96
CA GLY A 553 -29.66 -25.70 -7.00
C GLY A 553 -31.04 -25.92 -7.63
N GLU A 554 -31.68 -27.06 -7.35
CA GLU A 554 -33.15 -27.09 -7.29
C GLU A 554 -33.58 -26.37 -6.00
N ARG A 555 -34.51 -25.40 -6.10
CA ARG A 555 -34.98 -24.63 -4.95
C ARG A 555 -35.73 -25.52 -3.94
N ASP A 556 -35.05 -25.99 -2.90
CA ASP A 556 -35.70 -26.43 -1.66
C ASP A 556 -35.08 -25.72 -0.43
N ALA A 557 -35.95 -25.06 0.34
CA ALA A 557 -35.63 -24.44 1.63
C ALA A 557 -35.03 -25.45 2.63
N ALA A 558 -35.27 -26.76 2.45
CA ALA A 558 -34.70 -27.82 3.27
C ALA A 558 -33.17 -27.98 3.08
N GLY A 559 -32.61 -27.68 1.91
CA GLY A 559 -31.18 -27.80 1.63
C GLY A 559 -30.34 -26.72 2.31
N LEU A 560 -30.85 -25.48 2.33
CA LEU A 560 -30.24 -24.36 3.03
C LEU A 560 -30.26 -24.58 4.56
N GLU A 561 -31.35 -25.12 5.08
CA GLU A 561 -31.53 -25.48 6.49
C GLU A 561 -30.63 -26.67 6.89
N ALA A 562 -30.39 -27.63 5.98
CA ALA A 562 -29.50 -28.76 6.21
C ALA A 562 -28.02 -28.37 6.22
N ALA A 563 -27.58 -27.50 5.30
CA ALA A 563 -26.21 -26.95 5.31
C ALA A 563 -25.95 -26.12 6.58
N ARG A 564 -26.95 -25.34 7.02
CA ARG A 564 -26.90 -24.54 8.25
C ARG A 564 -26.85 -25.41 9.51
N ARG A 565 -27.63 -26.50 9.57
CA ARG A 565 -27.56 -27.50 10.67
C ARG A 565 -26.27 -28.31 10.68
N ALA A 566 -25.64 -28.55 9.52
CA ALA A 566 -24.35 -29.22 9.45
C ALA A 566 -23.21 -28.32 10.00
N ALA A 567 -23.29 -27.01 9.77
CA ALA A 567 -22.37 -26.03 10.34
C ALA A 567 -22.56 -25.84 11.86
N ASP A 568 -23.80 -25.92 12.36
CA ASP A 568 -24.09 -25.85 13.80
C ASP A 568 -23.76 -27.17 14.55
N ALA A 569 -23.74 -28.31 13.86
CA ALA A 569 -23.51 -29.64 14.43
C ALA A 569 -22.01 -30.02 14.56
N THR A 570 -21.08 -29.26 13.98
CA THR A 570 -19.62 -29.48 14.09
C THR A 570 -19.03 -28.95 15.39
N GLY A 571 -19.78 -29.01 16.50
CA GLY A 571 -19.26 -28.98 17.87
C GLY A 571 -18.36 -30.17 18.21
N LEU A 572 -17.42 -30.51 17.32
CA LEU A 572 -16.45 -31.57 17.47
C LEU A 572 -15.26 -31.01 18.25
N GLY A 573 -15.20 -31.43 19.51
CA GLY A 573 -14.13 -31.13 20.43
C GLY A 573 -12.76 -31.31 19.80
N GLY A 574 -11.93 -30.27 19.94
CA GLY A 574 -10.55 -30.27 19.53
C GLY A 574 -9.83 -31.51 20.04
N ARG A 575 -9.44 -32.37 19.10
CA ARG A 575 -8.51 -33.45 19.40
C ARG A 575 -7.12 -32.86 19.26
N ALA A 576 -6.56 -32.44 20.40
CA ALA A 576 -5.19 -31.96 20.49
C ALA A 576 -4.25 -33.02 19.87
N VAL A 577 -3.57 -32.64 18.79
CA VAL A 577 -2.43 -33.39 18.29
C VAL A 577 -1.30 -33.13 19.28
N SER A 578 -0.82 -34.19 19.93
CA SER A 578 0.31 -34.11 20.85
C SER A 578 1.54 -33.63 20.10
N SER A 579 2.06 -32.48 20.48
CA SER A 579 3.37 -31.96 20.08
C SER A 579 4.46 -32.98 20.46
N GLY A 580 4.97 -33.72 19.47
CA GLY A 580 6.18 -34.52 19.62
C GLY A 580 7.40 -33.62 19.57
N ASP A 581 8.16 -33.60 20.67
CA ASP A 581 9.53 -33.09 20.86
C ASP A 581 10.01 -32.03 19.85
N ALA A 582 9.57 -30.79 20.08
CA ALA A 582 10.23 -29.61 19.53
C ALA A 582 11.62 -29.47 20.19
N ALA A 583 12.66 -29.59 19.37
CA ALA A 583 14.00 -29.17 19.76
C ALA A 583 13.97 -27.69 20.21
N PRO A 584 14.78 -27.27 21.20
CA PRO A 584 14.77 -25.90 21.68
C PRO A 584 15.00 -24.92 20.52
N ALA A 585 14.04 -24.00 20.34
CA ALA A 585 14.07 -22.95 19.34
C ALA A 585 15.41 -22.21 19.41
N ARG A 586 16.17 -22.26 18.31
CA ARG A 586 17.19 -21.26 18.05
C ARG A 586 16.43 -19.98 17.73
N ALA A 587 16.85 -18.85 18.30
CA ALA A 587 16.39 -17.53 17.88
C ALA A 587 16.42 -17.48 16.34
N GLY A 588 15.27 -17.21 15.72
CA GLY A 588 15.13 -17.18 14.27
C GLY A 588 16.04 -16.11 13.67
N ALA A 589 16.48 -16.30 12.43
CA ALA A 589 17.09 -15.20 11.70
C ALA A 589 16.01 -14.14 11.44
N PRO A 590 16.32 -12.84 11.56
CA PRO A 590 15.35 -11.79 11.26
C PRO A 590 14.91 -11.86 9.80
N PHE A 591 13.64 -11.57 9.55
CA PHE A 591 13.08 -11.58 8.20
C PHE A 591 13.75 -10.53 7.30
N ARG A 592 13.95 -10.86 6.03
CA ARG A 592 14.52 -9.95 5.02
C ARG A 592 13.41 -9.30 4.18
N VAL A 593 13.45 -7.98 4.02
CA VAL A 593 12.44 -7.20 3.28
C VAL A 593 12.15 -7.79 1.89
N ARG A 594 13.17 -8.24 1.17
CA ARG A 594 13.05 -8.78 -0.20
C ARG A 594 12.47 -10.20 -0.27
N GLU A 595 12.41 -10.92 0.84
CA GLU A 595 12.04 -12.35 0.87
C GLU A 595 10.67 -12.60 1.53
N ILE A 596 10.05 -11.57 2.13
CA ILE A 596 8.83 -11.75 2.94
C ILE A 596 7.64 -12.31 2.17
N VAL A 597 7.39 -11.85 0.94
CA VAL A 597 6.28 -12.36 0.13
C VAL A 597 6.49 -13.84 -0.22
N LYS A 598 7.73 -14.21 -0.58
CA LYS A 598 8.10 -15.60 -0.84
C LYS A 598 7.82 -16.45 0.40
N GLU A 599 8.22 -15.96 1.57
CA GLU A 599 8.02 -16.64 2.84
C GLU A 599 6.54 -16.80 3.22
N LEU A 600 5.70 -15.78 2.98
CA LEU A 600 4.25 -15.91 3.20
C LEU A 600 3.63 -16.97 2.31
N ILE A 601 4.01 -17.01 1.02
CA ILE A 601 3.51 -18.00 0.06
C ILE A 601 3.94 -19.40 0.52
N GLU A 602 5.21 -19.62 0.81
CA GLU A 602 5.72 -20.91 1.28
C GLU A 602 5.07 -21.37 2.59
N ARG A 603 4.89 -20.45 3.55
CA ARG A 603 4.19 -20.73 4.83
C ARG A 603 2.70 -21.01 4.64
N SER A 604 2.05 -20.41 3.64
CA SER A 604 0.64 -20.66 3.34
C SER A 604 0.37 -22.09 2.83
N HIS A 605 1.40 -22.72 2.24
CA HIS A 605 1.31 -24.10 1.73
C HIS A 605 1.57 -25.16 2.81
N ALA A 606 2.10 -24.78 3.98
CA ALA A 606 2.52 -25.74 5.00
C ALA A 606 1.32 -26.45 5.66
N PRO A 607 1.22 -27.78 5.59
CA PRO A 607 0.15 -28.53 6.26
C PRO A 607 0.35 -28.46 7.78
N GLY A 608 -0.43 -27.64 8.49
CA GLY A 608 -0.34 -27.59 9.95
C GLY A 608 -0.98 -26.40 10.67
N HIS A 609 -1.30 -25.31 9.97
CA HIS A 609 -1.88 -24.10 10.62
C HIS A 609 -3.40 -23.94 10.37
N GLY A 610 -4.01 -24.85 9.60
CA GLY A 610 -5.46 -24.89 9.39
C GLY A 610 -6.15 -25.66 10.51
N GLY A 611 -6.88 -24.96 11.39
CA GLY A 611 -7.63 -25.60 12.47
C GLY A 611 -8.19 -24.64 13.51
N THR A 612 -7.77 -23.37 13.51
CA THR A 612 -8.29 -22.37 14.42
C THR A 612 -9.63 -21.85 13.91
N CYS A 613 -10.72 -22.23 14.56
CA CYS A 613 -12.01 -21.60 14.35
C CYS A 613 -11.98 -20.17 14.88
N PHE A 614 -12.43 -19.21 14.07
CA PHE A 614 -12.60 -17.83 14.49
C PHE A 614 -13.96 -17.66 15.15
N THR A 615 -13.94 -17.23 16.42
CA THR A 615 -15.15 -16.70 17.06
C THR A 615 -15.23 -15.22 16.72
N GLU A 616 -16.41 -14.75 16.32
CA GLU A 616 -16.66 -13.30 16.22
C GLU A 616 -16.47 -12.69 17.62
N ASP A 617 -15.41 -11.90 17.76
CA ASP A 617 -15.22 -11.08 18.95
C ASP A 617 -16.40 -10.09 19.03
N PRO A 618 -17.07 -9.95 20.19
CA PRO A 618 -18.02 -8.87 20.37
C PRO A 618 -17.33 -7.53 20.07
N VAL A 619 -18.04 -6.63 19.38
CA VAL A 619 -17.61 -5.24 19.12
C VAL A 619 -17.00 -4.66 20.40
N GLY A 620 -15.84 -4.02 20.29
CA GLY A 620 -15.02 -3.61 21.44
C GLY A 620 -15.68 -2.60 22.38
N SER A 621 -16.88 -2.09 22.03
CA SER A 621 -17.62 -1.12 22.82
C SER A 621 -18.86 -1.75 23.46
N SER A 622 -18.82 -1.88 24.79
CA SER A 622 -19.91 -2.40 25.64
C SER A 622 -21.05 -1.39 25.88
N GLY A 623 -21.15 -0.33 25.06
CA GLY A 623 -22.17 0.72 25.16
C GLY A 623 -23.30 0.59 24.12
N PRO A 624 -24.46 1.25 24.33
CA PRO A 624 -25.50 1.31 23.31
C PRO A 624 -24.98 2.09 22.09
N GLY A 625 -24.80 1.41 20.97
CA GLY A 625 -24.41 2.02 19.70
C GLY A 625 -25.50 2.92 19.13
N ILE A 626 -25.12 3.83 18.23
CA ILE A 626 -26.05 4.66 17.46
C ILE A 626 -26.77 3.75 16.46
N PRO A 627 -28.09 3.56 16.56
CA PRO A 627 -28.81 2.67 15.65
C PRO A 627 -28.76 3.21 14.21
N VAL A 628 -28.48 2.32 13.26
CA VAL A 628 -28.48 2.63 11.83
C VAL A 628 -29.83 2.20 11.25
N PRO A 629 -30.55 3.08 10.52
CA PRO A 629 -31.84 2.74 9.94
C PRO A 629 -31.75 1.59 8.93
N PRO A 630 -32.88 1.01 8.52
CA PRO A 630 -32.90 0.08 7.40
C PRO A 630 -32.28 0.67 6.13
N ALA A 631 -31.70 -0.19 5.30
CA ALA A 631 -31.21 0.22 3.99
C ALA A 631 -32.37 0.74 3.12
N GLY A 632 -32.11 1.81 2.36
CA GLY A 632 -33.04 2.29 1.35
C GLY A 632 -33.23 1.26 0.24
N PRO A 633 -34.35 1.29 -0.50
CA PRO A 633 -34.53 0.43 -1.66
C PRO A 633 -33.51 0.79 -2.76
N PRO A 634 -33.09 -0.18 -3.59
CA PRO A 634 -32.29 0.11 -4.77
C PRO A 634 -33.07 1.05 -5.69
N VAL A 635 -32.38 2.03 -6.25
CA VAL A 635 -32.92 3.03 -7.20
C VAL A 635 -32.30 2.86 -8.59
N VAL A 636 -31.30 1.99 -8.74
CA VAL A 636 -30.64 1.64 -9.99
C VAL A 636 -30.62 0.12 -10.13
N GLU A 637 -30.95 -0.38 -11.33
CA GLU A 637 -30.85 -1.80 -11.63
C GLU A 637 -29.37 -2.28 -11.62
N PRO A 638 -29.05 -3.45 -11.03
CA PRO A 638 -27.65 -3.88 -10.85
C PRO A 638 -26.85 -3.93 -12.16
N MET A 639 -27.44 -4.47 -13.23
CA MET A 639 -26.79 -4.53 -14.55
C MET A 639 -26.64 -3.15 -15.20
N GLU A 640 -27.57 -2.22 -14.97
CA GLU A 640 -27.42 -0.84 -15.42
C GLU A 640 -26.20 -0.19 -14.75
N PHE A 641 -26.04 -0.39 -13.44
CA PHE A 641 -24.87 0.09 -12.71
C PHE A 641 -23.56 -0.53 -13.24
N LEU A 642 -23.49 -1.85 -13.38
CA LEU A 642 -22.28 -2.54 -13.87
C LEU A 642 -21.84 -2.07 -15.26
N ASN A 643 -22.79 -1.78 -16.15
CA ASN A 643 -22.50 -1.24 -17.48
C ASN A 643 -21.79 0.12 -17.43
N ARG A 644 -22.14 0.97 -16.47
CA ARG A 644 -21.55 2.31 -16.33
C ARG A 644 -20.45 2.43 -15.27
N ARG A 645 -20.26 1.39 -14.43
CA ARG A 645 -19.34 1.40 -13.28
C ARG A 645 -17.95 1.89 -13.68
N GLN A 646 -17.45 2.90 -12.98
CA GLN A 646 -16.09 3.41 -13.10
C GLN A 646 -15.59 3.84 -11.72
N SER A 647 -14.31 3.63 -11.45
CA SER A 647 -13.64 4.11 -10.24
C SER A 647 -13.72 5.64 -10.20
N THR A 648 -14.48 6.18 -9.25
CA THR A 648 -14.67 7.63 -9.10
C THR A 648 -13.86 8.12 -7.91
N ARG A 649 -13.03 9.14 -8.14
CA ARG A 649 -12.15 9.72 -7.11
C ARG A 649 -12.60 11.12 -6.67
N PHE A 650 -13.53 11.73 -7.40
CA PHE A 650 -14.06 13.06 -7.10
C PHE A 650 -15.57 12.96 -6.89
N PHE A 651 -16.07 13.55 -5.82
CA PHE A 651 -17.45 13.43 -5.39
C PHE A 651 -18.16 14.77 -5.41
N GLY A 652 -19.49 14.74 -5.50
CA GLY A 652 -20.32 15.90 -5.23
C GLY A 652 -20.20 16.32 -3.77
N THR A 653 -20.47 17.60 -3.49
CA THR A 653 -20.43 18.15 -2.13
C THR A 653 -21.68 17.82 -1.31
N ASP A 654 -22.70 17.25 -1.95
CA ASP A 654 -23.94 16.87 -1.30
C ASP A 654 -23.71 15.62 -0.43
N GLY A 655 -24.24 15.65 0.79
CA GLY A 655 -24.19 14.52 1.72
C GLY A 655 -25.08 13.35 1.29
N ILE A 656 -24.94 12.22 1.98
CA ILE A 656 -25.76 11.02 1.76
C ILE A 656 -26.71 10.77 2.93
N SER A 657 -27.84 10.09 2.66
CA SER A 657 -28.78 9.69 3.71
C SER A 657 -28.23 8.55 4.58
N GLN A 658 -28.74 8.42 5.81
CA GLN A 658 -28.40 7.27 6.66
C GLN A 658 -28.89 5.94 6.09
N GLU A 659 -29.97 5.94 5.31
CA GLU A 659 -30.50 4.74 4.63
C GLU A 659 -29.54 4.27 3.53
N ALA A 660 -28.91 5.20 2.81
CA ALA A 660 -27.89 4.87 1.82
C ALA A 660 -26.62 4.34 2.50
N MET A 661 -26.15 5.01 3.56
CA MET A 661 -25.04 4.52 4.39
C MET A 661 -25.34 3.10 4.94
N ALA A 662 -26.57 2.85 5.40
CA ALA A 662 -26.98 1.55 5.92
C ALA A 662 -26.86 0.44 4.88
N GLY A 663 -27.28 0.69 3.63
CA GLY A 663 -27.13 -0.27 2.54
C GLY A 663 -25.66 -0.61 2.26
N VAL A 664 -24.79 0.41 2.29
CA VAL A 664 -23.33 0.21 2.16
C VAL A 664 -22.79 -0.63 3.32
N LEU A 665 -23.04 -0.26 4.58
CA LEU A 665 -22.46 -0.93 5.74
C LEU A 665 -22.98 -2.35 5.97
N ARG A 666 -24.16 -2.70 5.45
CA ARG A 666 -24.75 -4.06 5.57
C ARG A 666 -24.30 -5.01 4.46
N ALA A 667 -23.80 -4.47 3.34
CA ALA A 667 -23.43 -5.29 2.18
C ALA A 667 -22.36 -6.36 2.48
N PRO A 668 -21.31 -6.09 3.29
CA PRO A 668 -20.30 -7.10 3.60
C PRO A 668 -20.86 -8.33 4.35
N ALA A 669 -21.77 -8.13 5.31
CA ALA A 669 -22.39 -9.22 6.04
C ALA A 669 -23.24 -10.11 5.13
N ALA A 670 -24.04 -9.48 4.25
CA ALA A 670 -24.84 -10.19 3.25
C ALA A 670 -23.94 -10.97 2.27
N ALA A 671 -22.82 -10.39 1.84
CA ALA A 671 -21.87 -11.05 0.95
C ALA A 671 -21.19 -12.26 1.61
N ARG A 672 -20.80 -12.14 2.87
CA ARG A 672 -20.22 -13.24 3.65
C ARG A 672 -21.20 -14.40 3.82
N GLN A 673 -22.47 -14.09 4.13
CA GLN A 673 -23.53 -15.09 4.23
C GLN A 673 -23.78 -15.78 2.89
N ALA A 674 -23.84 -15.01 1.80
CA ALA A 674 -24.05 -15.51 0.45
C ALA A 674 -22.98 -16.50 -0.02
N LEU A 675 -21.73 -16.29 0.38
CA LEU A 675 -20.59 -17.15 0.05
C LEU A 675 -20.46 -18.36 0.98
N ALA A 676 -21.31 -18.46 2.01
CA ALA A 676 -21.25 -19.48 3.06
C ALA A 676 -19.83 -19.68 3.63
N THR A 677 -19.12 -18.58 3.88
CA THR A 677 -17.73 -18.65 4.37
C THR A 677 -17.64 -19.42 5.68
N GLY A 678 -16.74 -20.40 5.73
CA GLY A 678 -16.56 -21.28 6.88
C GLY A 678 -16.01 -20.58 8.13
N PRO A 679 -16.08 -21.25 9.30
CA PRO A 679 -15.58 -20.72 10.58
C PRO A 679 -14.06 -20.57 10.63
N LEU A 680 -13.32 -21.13 9.67
CA LEU A 680 -11.87 -20.98 9.53
C LEU A 680 -11.48 -19.70 8.74
N VAL A 681 -12.45 -18.96 8.22
CA VAL A 681 -12.21 -17.68 7.55
C VAL A 681 -12.24 -16.55 8.59
N PRO A 682 -11.17 -15.76 8.77
CA PRO A 682 -11.19 -14.65 9.70
C PRO A 682 -12.33 -13.67 9.43
N GLY A 683 -12.87 -13.09 10.50
CA GLY A 683 -13.81 -11.98 10.41
C GLY A 683 -13.08 -10.69 10.02
N ILE A 684 -13.80 -9.82 9.32
CA ILE A 684 -13.38 -8.43 9.09
C ILE A 684 -14.14 -7.49 10.04
N ARG A 685 -13.59 -6.30 10.26
CA ARG A 685 -14.22 -5.19 10.96
C ARG A 685 -14.34 -4.00 10.03
N LEU A 686 -15.37 -3.18 10.21
CA LEU A 686 -15.62 -2.00 9.38
C LEU A 686 -15.47 -0.74 10.24
N LEU A 687 -14.56 0.14 9.84
CA LEU A 687 -14.50 1.50 10.35
C LEU A 687 -15.14 2.45 9.34
N ALA A 688 -16.12 3.22 9.76
CA ALA A 688 -16.81 4.23 8.96
C ALA A 688 -16.28 5.62 9.34
N ALA A 689 -15.50 6.22 8.45
CA ALA A 689 -15.15 7.65 8.50
C ALA A 689 -16.27 8.44 7.83
N VAL A 690 -17.08 9.09 8.66
CA VAL A 690 -18.25 9.87 8.27
C VAL A 690 -17.85 11.32 8.09
N TYR A 691 -18.01 11.87 6.87
CA TYR A 691 -17.79 13.29 6.58
C TYR A 691 -19.10 14.03 6.36
N ALA A 692 -20.02 13.47 5.56
CA ALA A 692 -21.26 14.11 5.18
C ALA A 692 -22.43 13.11 5.10
N VAL A 693 -22.87 12.61 6.26
CA VAL A 693 -24.05 11.74 6.38
C VAL A 693 -25.13 12.48 7.17
N GLU A 694 -26.35 12.54 6.62
CA GLU A 694 -27.48 13.25 7.23
C GLU A 694 -27.73 12.79 8.67
N GLY A 695 -27.84 13.74 9.61
CA GLY A 695 -28.15 13.44 11.01
C GLY A 695 -27.08 12.67 11.79
N LEU A 696 -25.87 12.53 11.24
CA LEU A 696 -24.73 11.92 11.93
C LEU A 696 -23.55 12.89 11.98
N ALA A 697 -22.93 13.04 13.15
CA ALA A 697 -21.78 13.93 13.30
C ALA A 697 -20.55 13.39 12.56
N PRO A 698 -19.71 14.25 11.96
CA PRO A 698 -18.45 13.80 11.38
C PRO A 698 -17.57 13.11 12.43
N GLY A 699 -16.96 12.00 12.07
CA GLY A 699 -16.21 11.18 13.03
C GLY A 699 -15.86 9.80 12.49
N LEU A 700 -14.98 9.11 13.22
CA LEU A 700 -14.63 7.72 12.97
C LEU A 700 -15.49 6.81 13.86
N TYR A 701 -16.17 5.86 13.25
CA TYR A 701 -17.08 4.93 13.92
C TYR A 701 -16.69 3.48 13.65
N GLU A 702 -16.82 2.58 14.62
CA GLU A 702 -16.85 1.13 14.38
C GLU A 702 -18.28 0.72 14.04
N ALA A 703 -18.49 0.08 12.90
CA ALA A 703 -19.77 -0.52 12.58
C ALA A 703 -19.89 -1.92 13.18
N ARG A 704 -21.07 -2.26 13.70
CA ARG A 704 -21.40 -3.64 14.06
C ARG A 704 -21.22 -4.55 12.85
N PRO A 705 -20.87 -5.84 13.04
CA PRO A 705 -20.69 -6.78 11.92
C PRO A 705 -21.89 -6.86 10.97
N ASP A 706 -23.10 -6.71 11.50
CA ASP A 706 -24.36 -6.71 10.74
C ASP A 706 -24.76 -5.34 10.15
N GLY A 707 -23.94 -4.30 10.35
CA GLY A 707 -24.23 -2.93 9.91
C GLY A 707 -25.43 -2.27 10.59
N SER A 708 -25.91 -2.79 11.73
CA SER A 708 -27.12 -2.31 12.41
C SER A 708 -26.90 -1.14 13.37
N ALA A 709 -25.66 -0.91 13.81
CA ALA A 709 -25.32 0.23 14.67
C ALA A 709 -23.87 0.68 14.47
N LEU A 710 -23.60 1.93 14.86
CA LEU A 710 -22.29 2.57 14.84
C LEU A 710 -21.85 2.94 16.25
N HIS A 711 -20.56 2.77 16.53
CA HIS A 711 -19.94 3.11 17.80
C HIS A 711 -18.84 4.16 17.59
N PRO A 712 -18.95 5.37 18.17
CA PRO A 712 -17.95 6.41 17.96
C PRO A 712 -16.61 5.99 18.56
N LEU A 713 -15.53 6.16 17.80
CA LEU A 713 -14.16 5.84 18.22
C LEU A 713 -13.30 7.08 18.42
N ALA A 714 -13.31 7.98 17.45
CA ALA A 714 -12.44 9.15 17.44
C ALA A 714 -13.00 10.28 16.54
N GLU A 715 -12.48 11.49 16.73
CA GLU A 715 -12.63 12.55 15.73
C GLU A 715 -11.82 12.22 14.47
N LEU A 716 -12.30 12.66 13.30
CA LEU A 716 -11.56 12.47 12.07
C LEU A 716 -10.42 13.50 11.96
N PRO A 717 -9.18 13.05 11.70
CA PRO A 717 -8.13 13.97 11.30
C PRO A 717 -8.43 14.54 9.89
N PRO A 718 -7.76 15.63 9.48
CA PRO A 718 -7.80 16.06 8.09
C PRO A 718 -7.47 14.89 7.15
N ALA A 719 -8.28 14.68 6.12
CA ALA A 719 -8.18 13.52 5.23
C ALA A 719 -6.76 13.26 4.72
N ARG A 720 -6.03 14.31 4.33
CA ARG A 720 -4.63 14.26 3.87
C ARG A 720 -3.63 13.62 4.84
N GLU A 721 -3.95 13.54 6.13
CA GLU A 721 -3.06 12.96 7.14
C GLU A 721 -3.14 11.43 7.13
N TRP A 722 -4.26 10.86 6.68
CA TRP A 722 -4.54 9.42 6.74
C TRP A 722 -4.91 8.78 5.40
N LEU A 723 -5.10 9.57 4.35
CA LEU A 723 -5.29 9.14 2.97
C LEU A 723 -4.07 9.54 2.15
N LEU A 724 -3.61 8.64 1.30
CA LEU A 724 -2.54 8.93 0.33
C LEU A 724 -3.05 9.89 -0.76
N GLN A 725 -4.27 9.62 -1.24
CA GLN A 725 -4.92 10.36 -2.32
C GLN A 725 -5.91 11.37 -1.73
N ASP A 726 -5.62 12.65 -1.91
CA ASP A 726 -6.43 13.74 -1.36
C ASP A 726 -7.81 13.82 -2.02
N GLU A 727 -8.00 13.27 -3.22
CA GLU A 727 -9.27 13.32 -3.94
C GLU A 727 -10.40 12.58 -3.19
N PHE A 728 -10.05 11.53 -2.43
CA PHE A 728 -11.03 10.81 -1.62
C PHE A 728 -11.54 11.61 -0.42
N ALA A 729 -10.88 12.71 -0.06
CA ALA A 729 -11.27 13.57 1.06
C ALA A 729 -12.69 14.14 0.91
N ASP A 730 -13.17 14.29 -0.31
CA ASP A 730 -14.50 14.83 -0.60
C ASP A 730 -15.60 13.75 -0.56
N GLY A 731 -15.25 12.47 -0.32
CA GLY A 731 -16.22 11.40 -0.16
C GLY A 731 -17.10 11.60 1.08
N ALA A 732 -18.42 11.46 0.92
CA ALA A 732 -19.36 11.59 2.03
C ALA A 732 -19.15 10.54 3.13
N LEU A 733 -18.75 9.33 2.72
CA LEU A 733 -18.42 8.19 3.58
C LEU A 733 -17.17 7.49 3.05
N ILE A 734 -16.22 7.23 3.94
CA ILE A 734 -15.09 6.33 3.68
C ILE A 734 -15.17 5.16 4.65
N THR A 735 -15.33 3.95 4.13
CA THR A 735 -15.27 2.73 4.93
C THR A 735 -13.90 2.08 4.79
N VAL A 736 -13.26 1.78 5.92
CA VAL A 736 -12.02 1.00 5.97
C VAL A 736 -12.32 -0.39 6.48
N VAL A 737 -12.00 -1.39 5.67
CA VAL A 737 -12.00 -2.79 6.09
C VAL A 737 -10.73 -3.05 6.88
N THR A 738 -10.89 -3.56 8.10
CA THR A 738 -9.80 -3.83 9.05
C THR A 738 -9.89 -5.27 9.58
N CYS A 739 -8.84 -5.75 10.22
CA CYS A 739 -8.85 -7.04 10.92
C CYS A 739 -8.10 -7.00 12.26
N ASP A 740 -8.37 -7.99 13.10
CA ASP A 740 -7.53 -8.29 14.26
C ASP A 740 -6.28 -9.03 13.79
N LEU A 741 -5.24 -8.27 13.42
CA LEU A 741 -4.05 -8.85 12.80
C LEU A 741 -3.33 -9.85 13.72
N PRO A 742 -3.20 -9.63 15.04
CA PRO A 742 -2.66 -10.65 15.93
C PRO A 742 -3.46 -11.95 15.93
N GLN A 743 -4.79 -11.90 15.85
CA GLN A 743 -5.60 -13.13 15.74
C GLN A 743 -5.33 -13.85 14.41
N VAL A 744 -5.28 -13.10 13.31
CA VAL A 744 -4.99 -13.63 11.96
C VAL A 744 -3.58 -14.23 11.89
N ALA A 745 -2.58 -13.54 12.46
CA ALA A 745 -1.19 -13.97 12.46
C ALA A 745 -1.00 -15.34 13.15
N ARG A 746 -1.64 -15.56 14.30
CA ARG A 746 -1.62 -16.88 14.99
C ARG A 746 -2.25 -18.02 14.20
N ALA A 747 -3.17 -17.69 13.29
CA ALA A 747 -3.78 -18.67 12.39
C ALA A 747 -2.95 -18.90 11.11
N GLY A 748 -1.84 -18.16 10.95
CA GLY A 748 -0.86 -18.35 9.89
C GLY A 748 -1.16 -17.62 8.59
N SER A 749 -0.23 -17.73 7.64
CA SER A 749 -0.26 -17.01 6.36
C SER A 749 -1.47 -17.33 5.48
N HIS A 750 -2.05 -18.54 5.59
CA HIS A 750 -3.28 -18.88 4.89
C HIS A 750 -4.48 -18.05 5.40
N ALA A 751 -4.60 -17.87 6.71
CA ALA A 751 -5.64 -17.01 7.29
C ALA A 751 -5.45 -15.54 6.84
N HIS A 752 -4.21 -15.08 6.73
CA HIS A 752 -3.91 -13.76 6.18
C HIS A 752 -4.35 -13.61 4.72
N ARG A 753 -4.04 -14.58 3.86
CA ARG A 753 -4.58 -14.64 2.49
C ARG A 753 -6.12 -14.56 2.47
N LEU A 754 -6.79 -15.35 3.30
CA LEU A 754 -8.25 -15.36 3.39
C LEU A 754 -8.82 -14.01 3.85
N VAL A 755 -8.20 -13.33 4.83
CA VAL A 755 -8.71 -12.02 5.30
C VAL A 755 -8.52 -10.92 4.26
N LEU A 756 -7.45 -10.95 3.48
CA LEU A 756 -7.25 -10.05 2.33
C LEU A 756 -8.28 -10.28 1.24
N HIS A 757 -8.58 -11.54 0.93
CA HIS A 757 -9.67 -11.89 0.02
C HIS A 757 -11.03 -11.38 0.53
N GLN A 758 -11.33 -11.58 1.81
CA GLN A 758 -12.56 -11.05 2.43
C GLN A 758 -12.63 -9.52 2.40
N ALA A 759 -11.50 -8.83 2.51
CA ALA A 759 -11.46 -7.37 2.37
C ALA A 759 -11.89 -6.93 0.96
N GLY A 760 -11.43 -7.64 -0.08
CA GLY A 760 -11.87 -7.44 -1.47
C GLY A 760 -13.37 -7.71 -1.67
N VAL A 761 -13.89 -8.81 -1.13
CA VAL A 761 -15.33 -9.15 -1.15
C VAL A 761 -16.14 -8.02 -0.50
N ALA A 762 -15.74 -7.60 0.70
CA ALA A 762 -16.43 -6.55 1.45
C ALA A 762 -16.41 -5.21 0.71
N ALA A 763 -15.25 -4.74 0.26
CA ALA A 763 -15.12 -3.49 -0.45
C ALA A 763 -15.93 -3.47 -1.76
N HIS A 764 -15.94 -4.58 -2.51
CA HIS A 764 -16.74 -4.66 -3.73
C HIS A 764 -18.25 -4.73 -3.44
N SER A 765 -18.66 -5.44 -2.38
CA SER A 765 -20.07 -5.48 -1.97
C SER A 765 -20.61 -4.11 -1.59
N MET A 766 -19.82 -3.33 -0.84
CA MET A 766 -20.12 -1.94 -0.52
C MET A 766 -20.26 -1.08 -1.77
N TRP A 767 -19.40 -1.29 -2.78
CA TRP A 767 -19.45 -0.54 -4.02
C TRP A 767 -20.68 -0.86 -4.87
N LEU A 768 -21.03 -2.14 -5.03
CA LEU A 768 -22.25 -2.52 -5.74
C LEU A 768 -23.50 -1.97 -5.03
N ALA A 769 -23.57 -2.09 -3.70
CA ALA A 769 -24.67 -1.53 -2.91
C ALA A 769 -24.77 -0.01 -3.04
N ALA A 770 -23.64 0.70 -2.97
CA ALA A 770 -23.61 2.15 -3.19
C ALA A 770 -24.14 2.53 -4.59
N GLY A 771 -23.75 1.77 -5.62
CA GLY A 771 -24.20 1.96 -6.99
C GLY A 771 -25.69 1.75 -7.20
N GLU A 772 -26.25 0.70 -6.60
CA GLU A 772 -27.69 0.41 -6.57
C GLU A 772 -28.49 1.54 -5.86
N LEU A 773 -27.86 2.24 -4.92
CA LEU A 773 -28.40 3.41 -4.23
C LEU A 773 -28.16 4.75 -4.97
N GLY A 774 -27.62 4.71 -6.19
CA GLY A 774 -27.36 5.90 -7.02
C GLY A 774 -26.09 6.67 -6.66
N LEU A 775 -25.25 6.14 -5.78
CA LEU A 775 -23.96 6.73 -5.41
C LEU A 775 -22.85 6.31 -6.37
N VAL A 776 -21.75 7.05 -6.33
CA VAL A 776 -20.49 6.70 -7.00
C VAL A 776 -19.41 6.41 -5.97
N GLY A 777 -18.37 5.68 -6.38
CA GLY A 777 -17.32 5.26 -5.45
C GLY A 777 -16.08 4.68 -6.10
N SER A 778 -15.10 4.38 -5.26
CA SER A 778 -13.88 3.67 -5.63
C SER A 778 -13.32 2.92 -4.43
N ILE A 779 -12.77 1.73 -4.71
CA ILE A 779 -11.89 1.01 -3.81
C ILE A 779 -10.49 1.62 -3.91
N PHE A 780 -9.75 1.70 -2.79
CA PHE A 780 -8.38 2.20 -2.77
C PHE A 780 -7.57 1.57 -1.62
N GLY A 781 -6.26 1.39 -1.84
CA GLY A 781 -5.32 0.85 -0.85
C GLY A 781 -4.41 1.90 -0.19
N GLY A 782 -4.48 3.16 -0.64
CA GLY A 782 -3.63 4.26 -0.18
C GLY A 782 -4.03 4.81 1.19
N LEU A 783 -3.85 4.02 2.24
CA LEU A 783 -4.10 4.39 3.63
C LEU A 783 -2.78 4.76 4.34
N VAL A 784 -2.83 5.76 5.22
CA VAL A 784 -1.72 6.21 6.07
C VAL A 784 -2.15 6.05 7.53
N PRO A 785 -1.96 4.86 8.14
CA PRO A 785 -2.60 4.52 9.42
C PRO A 785 -2.19 5.44 10.56
N TRP A 786 -0.94 5.92 10.52
CA TRP A 786 -0.32 6.77 11.53
C TRP A 786 -0.94 8.18 11.63
N GLY A 787 -1.75 8.59 10.65
CA GLY A 787 -2.51 9.84 10.70
C GLY A 787 -3.80 9.75 11.52
N VAL A 788 -4.29 8.54 11.80
CA VAL A 788 -5.52 8.33 12.56
C VAL A 788 -5.22 8.30 14.06
N PRO A 789 -5.93 9.08 14.90
CA PRO A 789 -5.73 9.11 16.35
C PRO A 789 -6.34 7.88 17.05
N LEU A 790 -6.11 6.68 16.50
CA LEU A 790 -6.57 5.40 17.02
C LEU A 790 -5.38 4.44 17.13
N PRO A 791 -4.83 4.21 18.35
CA PRO A 791 -3.64 3.38 18.54
C PRO A 791 -3.77 1.93 18.08
N GLU A 792 -4.96 1.40 17.82
CA GLU A 792 -5.14 0.05 17.29
C GLU A 792 -5.27 0.01 15.76
N PHE A 793 -5.34 1.19 15.12
CA PHE A 793 -5.40 1.35 13.66
C PHE A 793 -4.00 1.42 13.04
N ARG A 794 -3.30 0.28 13.08
CA ARG A 794 -1.95 0.11 12.51
C ARG A 794 -1.61 -1.37 12.40
N PRO A 795 -0.58 -1.74 11.63
CA PRO A 795 -0.06 -3.10 11.60
C PRO A 795 0.19 -3.65 13.00
N GLY A 796 -0.28 -4.86 13.27
CA GLY A 796 -0.20 -5.53 14.57
C GLY A 796 -1.29 -5.14 15.58
N GLY A 797 -2.16 -4.18 15.26
CA GLY A 797 -3.32 -3.80 16.07
C GLY A 797 -4.58 -4.61 15.78
N ARG A 798 -5.65 -4.36 16.54
CA ARG A 798 -6.96 -5.03 16.34
C ARG A 798 -7.79 -4.41 15.22
N HIS A 799 -7.39 -3.24 14.74
CA HIS A 799 -7.96 -2.54 13.61
C HIS A 799 -6.91 -2.34 12.51
N SER A 800 -6.15 -3.40 12.19
CA SER A 800 -5.13 -3.32 11.14
C SER A 800 -5.81 -3.04 9.79
N PRO A 801 -5.46 -1.94 9.09
CA PRO A 801 -6.12 -1.56 7.85
C PRO A 801 -5.76 -2.48 6.69
N LEU A 802 -6.78 -2.99 6.01
CA LEU A 802 -6.63 -3.82 4.82
C LEU A 802 -6.92 -2.99 3.57
N LEU A 803 -8.15 -2.51 3.43
CA LEU A 803 -8.63 -1.92 2.18
C LEU A 803 -9.66 -0.81 2.45
N GLY A 804 -9.63 0.26 1.66
CA GLY A 804 -10.57 1.38 1.75
C GLY A 804 -11.62 1.36 0.63
N PHE A 805 -12.82 1.86 0.94
CA PHE A 805 -13.86 2.18 -0.03
C PHE A 805 -14.42 3.58 0.26
N ALA A 806 -14.34 4.48 -0.71
CA ALA A 806 -14.93 5.82 -0.63
C ALA A 806 -16.18 5.89 -1.51
N CYS A 807 -17.25 6.51 -1.00
CA CYS A 807 -18.44 6.81 -1.77
C CYS A 807 -19.04 8.18 -1.46
N GLY A 808 -19.83 8.67 -2.41
CA GLY A 808 -20.51 9.95 -2.31
C GLY A 808 -21.47 10.16 -3.48
N THR A 809 -22.02 11.36 -3.55
CA THR A 809 -22.88 11.77 -4.66
C THR A 809 -22.05 11.98 -5.94
N PRO A 810 -22.60 11.72 -7.13
CA PRO A 810 -21.93 12.04 -8.38
C PRO A 810 -21.76 13.56 -8.54
N LEU A 811 -20.67 14.00 -9.18
CA LEU A 811 -20.53 15.40 -9.62
C LEU A 811 -21.66 15.75 -10.60
N GLY A 812 -22.39 16.85 -10.35
CA GLY A 812 -23.49 17.29 -11.23
C GLY A 812 -23.08 17.66 -12.66
N ASP A 813 -24.06 17.74 -13.58
CA ASP A 813 -23.90 17.96 -15.03
C ASP A 813 -23.15 19.25 -15.45
N ALA A 814 -22.84 20.17 -14.53
CA ALA A 814 -22.03 21.35 -14.81
C ALA A 814 -20.56 21.03 -15.19
N ALA A 815 -20.17 19.76 -15.14
CA ALA A 815 -18.78 19.31 -15.26
C ALA A 815 -18.51 18.34 -16.42
N GLY A 816 -19.17 18.51 -17.58
CA GLY A 816 -18.81 17.86 -18.85
C GLY A 816 -17.35 18.08 -19.35
N LYS A 817 -16.47 18.63 -18.52
CA LYS A 817 -15.01 18.78 -18.74
C LYS A 817 -14.14 17.93 -17.81
N TRP A 818 -14.73 17.23 -16.82
CA TRP A 818 -13.98 16.70 -15.66
C TRP A 818 -13.98 15.17 -15.49
N GLY A 819 -14.48 14.40 -16.45
CA GLY A 819 -14.45 12.92 -16.37
C GLY A 819 -13.53 12.31 -17.40
N MET A 820 -12.21 12.21 -17.13
CA MET A 820 -11.29 11.29 -17.84
C MET A 820 -9.94 11.25 -17.11
N ALA A 821 -9.85 10.50 -16.03
CA ALA A 821 -8.56 9.96 -15.58
C ALA A 821 -8.72 8.45 -15.50
N GLY A 822 -8.15 7.75 -16.48
CA GLY A 822 -8.00 6.31 -16.40
C GLY A 822 -6.85 6.00 -15.45
N GLY A 823 -7.14 5.25 -14.40
CA GLY A 823 -6.18 4.75 -13.42
C GLY A 823 -6.83 3.76 -12.48
#